data_AF-A0A254NNM3-F1
#
_entry.id   AF-A0A254NNM3-F1
#
_cell.length_a   1.000
_cell.length_b   1.000
_cell.length_c   1.000
_cell.angle_alpha   90.00
_cell.angle_beta   90.00
_cell.angle_gamma   90.00
#
_symmetry.space_group_name_H-M   'P 1'
#
loop_
_entity.id
_entity.type
_entity.pdbx_description
1 polymer ?
#
loop_
_entity_poly.entity_id
_entity_poly.type
_entity_poly.pdbx_seq_one_letter_code
_entity_poly.pdbx_strand_id
1 'polypeptide(L)'
;MAIDFSSPIGLLDDYRPDQVRIDDLYLCNAFDKEIRYLKSYESDRLLAGFRETRGLAPLASKYPGWETTEIRGHTLGHYLKAAAQAYAASGDAELLAKSEALLDGLAACQFENGYLSAFPEELFDRIERRQPAWVPWYTLHKILAGLTAAYEQAGLARALDIASRLGDWVAARTSAWTPEIQSIVLSVEYGGMNDALYDLYKLTGKPAHLDAAHSFDELTLFGPVREGRDILRGKHANTTIPKFIGALNRYRTLGESERFYLEAAESFWRMVVEHHSYVTGGNSEWEHFGEPDLLDRERSNFTAETCNTYNMLKLTRELFKLSGDAKYADFYENTFLNAILSSQHPHTGMTMYFQPMATGYFKVYSSPFDHFWCCTGTGMESFTKLNDSLYFRGGNGITIHQYVSSELIDEERGLKLKQEASLPDSDLVTLTVSPTRRTPVRAALRLRLPEWLAGEAELTLNGSRLADVRAQDGFAEVDRVWNEGDRLTLRLPMTMRAIGLPDAPHAVAFKYGPAVLSAGLGREDMTESATGVAVSVPTRSMLVKDFVTVDGSPDEWLESFSARWAKREGKLEFVLRGTDEDDRLVFAPHYKRHGERYGIYWRIVERDSPELQRHILEAKRKSRAEDATVDSLPVGNDQYELEHKVCGEKTFVDVWDGSTTRRAENGGWFGYTLKVRPREEQILEATFFSGHRGDRPIAIEAGGALIADGIPPSDTQRGFHTHRYPLPAELIGDRDSLDIRFRVTEQETGVFDILRTMTPYDGDPSLRLLEFGEGTLDDPFEPSRTRYVLTVSADTEQVTFSASPLRKNGLVHANGVLIEDTLRRELALADQETLLRLNVLAEDHETAKEYIVRIVKS
;
A
#
# COMPACT_ATOMS: atom_id res chain seq x y z
N MET A 1 49.06 -13.42 -5.43
CA MET A 1 48.17 -14.17 -4.51
C MET A 1 46.77 -13.92 -5.01
N ALA A 2 46.15 -14.92 -5.64
CA ALA A 2 44.75 -14.83 -6.05
C ALA A 2 43.90 -14.92 -4.79
N ILE A 3 42.98 -13.97 -4.62
CA ILE A 3 41.99 -14.00 -3.55
C ILE A 3 41.08 -15.20 -3.82
N ASP A 4 40.95 -16.08 -2.83
CA ASP A 4 40.05 -17.22 -2.86
C ASP A 4 38.63 -16.74 -2.57
N PHE A 5 37.81 -16.64 -3.62
CA PHE A 5 36.40 -16.23 -3.57
C PHE A 5 35.46 -17.39 -3.14
N SER A 6 35.98 -18.56 -2.76
CA SER A 6 35.16 -19.75 -2.55
C SER A 6 34.55 -19.92 -1.16
N SER A 7 34.86 -19.05 -0.19
CA SER A 7 34.18 -19.06 1.12
C SER A 7 33.04 -18.05 1.09
N PRO A 8 31.76 -18.47 1.04
CA PRO A 8 30.65 -17.53 1.10
C PRO A 8 30.68 -16.86 2.47
N ILE A 9 30.68 -15.53 2.46
CA ILE A 9 30.63 -14.67 3.66
C ILE A 9 29.28 -14.82 4.42
N GLY A 10 28.36 -15.67 3.94
CA GLY A 10 27.04 -15.92 4.54
C GLY A 10 26.94 -17.20 5.37
N LEU A 11 26.10 -17.15 6.40
CA LEU A 11 25.75 -18.30 7.25
C LEU A 11 24.87 -19.33 6.52
N LEU A 12 24.04 -18.85 5.58
CA LEU A 12 23.02 -19.64 4.88
C LEU A 12 23.11 -19.45 3.36
N ASP A 13 22.82 -20.53 2.64
CA ASP A 13 22.73 -20.58 1.18
C ASP A 13 21.34 -21.00 0.70
N ASP A 14 21.08 -20.70 -0.56
CA ASP A 14 19.80 -20.96 -1.22
C ASP A 14 19.68 -22.44 -1.61
N TYR A 15 18.48 -22.99 -1.52
CA TYR A 15 18.14 -24.18 -2.32
C TYR A 15 17.83 -23.75 -3.74
N ARG A 16 18.13 -24.63 -4.72
CA ARG A 16 17.71 -24.34 -6.09
C ARG A 16 16.18 -24.45 -6.19
N PRO A 17 15.52 -23.65 -7.06
CA PRO A 17 14.06 -23.70 -7.19
C PRO A 17 13.51 -25.09 -7.55
N ASP A 18 14.22 -25.88 -8.36
CA ASP A 18 13.82 -27.25 -8.75
C ASP A 18 13.79 -28.25 -7.58
N GLN A 19 14.44 -27.90 -6.46
CA GLN A 19 14.47 -28.74 -5.26
C GLN A 19 13.29 -28.49 -4.32
N VAL A 20 12.55 -27.39 -4.50
CA VAL A 20 11.48 -26.96 -3.61
C VAL A 20 10.17 -26.85 -4.39
N ARG A 21 9.28 -27.82 -4.19
CA ARG A 21 7.95 -27.86 -4.79
C ARG A 21 6.92 -27.30 -3.81
N ILE A 22 6.08 -26.38 -4.26
CA ILE A 22 4.97 -25.85 -3.45
C ILE A 22 3.76 -26.79 -3.60
N ASP A 23 3.11 -27.10 -2.48
CA ASP A 23 1.85 -27.86 -2.42
C ASP A 23 0.67 -27.01 -1.88
N ASP A 24 0.93 -25.79 -1.41
CA ASP A 24 -0.10 -24.85 -0.98
C ASP A 24 -0.97 -24.38 -2.15
N LEU A 25 -2.28 -24.60 -2.06
CA LEU A 25 -3.21 -24.33 -3.16
C LEU A 25 -3.27 -22.86 -3.57
N TYR A 26 -3.10 -21.93 -2.62
CA TYR A 26 -3.16 -20.50 -2.92
C TYR A 26 -1.92 -20.06 -3.68
N LEU A 27 -0.74 -20.49 -3.22
CA LEU A 27 0.52 -20.21 -3.90
C LEU A 27 0.63 -20.91 -5.26
N CYS A 28 0.18 -22.17 -5.37
CA CYS A 28 0.12 -22.87 -6.66
C CYS A 28 -0.76 -22.11 -7.66
N ASN A 29 -1.94 -21.66 -7.24
CA ASN A 29 -2.79 -20.85 -8.13
C ASN A 29 -2.10 -19.54 -8.54
N ALA A 30 -1.44 -18.83 -7.61
CA ALA A 30 -0.74 -17.59 -7.90
C ALA A 30 0.40 -17.79 -8.92
N PHE A 31 1.20 -18.84 -8.73
CA PHE A 31 2.25 -19.25 -9.67
C PHE A 31 1.68 -19.63 -11.04
N ASP A 32 0.61 -20.42 -11.10
CA ASP A 32 -0.04 -20.85 -12.34
C ASP A 32 -0.68 -19.68 -13.12
N LYS A 33 -1.13 -18.64 -12.42
CA LYS A 33 -1.62 -17.41 -13.05
C LYS A 33 -0.48 -16.65 -13.70
N GLU A 34 0.66 -16.56 -13.01
CA GLU A 34 1.85 -15.88 -13.52
C GLU A 34 2.46 -16.62 -14.72
N ILE A 35 2.61 -17.95 -14.65
CA ILE A 35 3.10 -18.79 -15.77
C ILE A 35 2.25 -18.54 -17.03
N ARG A 36 0.92 -18.53 -16.88
CA ARG A 36 0.01 -18.28 -18.01
C ARG A 36 0.15 -16.87 -18.57
N TYR A 37 0.32 -15.88 -17.70
CA TYR A 37 0.52 -14.50 -18.11
C TYR A 37 1.83 -14.35 -18.90
N LEU A 38 2.95 -14.88 -18.41
CA LEU A 38 4.23 -14.86 -19.11
C LEU A 38 4.14 -15.53 -20.49
N LYS A 39 3.49 -16.69 -20.60
CA LYS A 39 3.30 -17.36 -21.89
C LYS A 39 2.51 -16.54 -22.90
N SER A 40 1.61 -15.68 -22.43
CA SER A 40 0.77 -14.84 -23.29
C SER A 40 1.51 -13.67 -23.94
N TYR A 41 2.74 -13.35 -23.51
CA TYR A 41 3.55 -12.32 -24.13
C TYR A 41 4.03 -12.71 -25.53
N GLU A 42 4.05 -11.73 -26.43
CA GLU A 42 4.59 -11.85 -27.78
C GLU A 42 6.05 -11.38 -27.81
N SER A 43 6.98 -12.29 -28.11
CA SER A 43 8.42 -12.00 -28.14
C SER A 43 8.78 -10.88 -29.12
N ASP A 44 8.14 -10.84 -30.29
CA ASP A 44 8.39 -9.82 -31.31
C ASP A 44 7.98 -8.41 -30.86
N ARG A 45 6.95 -8.30 -30.02
CA ARG A 45 6.50 -7.02 -29.45
C ARG A 45 7.46 -6.52 -28.38
N LEU A 46 7.97 -7.42 -27.53
CA LEU A 46 9.02 -7.12 -26.55
C LEU A 46 10.32 -6.66 -27.24
N LEU A 47 10.66 -7.25 -28.38
CA LEU A 47 11.87 -6.92 -29.15
C LEU A 47 11.73 -5.68 -30.04
N ALA A 48 10.52 -5.17 -30.27
CA ALA A 48 10.26 -4.12 -31.27
C ALA A 48 11.14 -2.88 -31.06
N GLY A 49 11.22 -2.34 -29.84
CA GLY A 49 12.05 -1.17 -29.54
C GLY A 49 13.56 -1.40 -29.67
N PHE A 50 14.05 -2.61 -29.36
CA PHE A 50 15.45 -2.99 -29.53
C PHE A 50 15.82 -3.05 -31.01
N ARG A 51 14.95 -3.62 -31.84
CA ARG A 51 15.13 -3.69 -33.30
C ARG A 51 15.15 -2.31 -33.93
N GLU A 52 14.19 -1.46 -33.58
CA GLU A 52 14.13 -0.07 -34.05
C GLU A 52 15.42 0.69 -33.70
N THR A 53 15.90 0.57 -32.46
CA THR A 53 17.13 1.23 -32.00
C THR A 53 18.36 0.76 -32.79
N ARG A 54 18.43 -0.53 -33.12
CA ARG A 54 19.50 -1.08 -33.97
C ARG A 54 19.38 -0.67 -35.45
N GLY A 55 18.25 -0.10 -35.88
CA GLY A 55 17.97 0.17 -37.30
C GLY A 55 17.45 -1.04 -38.08
N LEU A 56 16.98 -2.08 -37.38
CA LEU A 56 16.28 -3.21 -37.98
C LEU A 56 14.78 -2.92 -38.04
N ALA A 57 14.10 -3.46 -39.05
CA ALA A 57 12.63 -3.37 -39.11
C ALA A 57 11.99 -4.14 -37.94
N PRO A 58 11.08 -3.52 -37.17
CA PRO A 58 10.34 -4.23 -36.13
C PRO A 58 9.46 -5.32 -36.75
N LEU A 59 9.31 -6.45 -36.06
CA LEU A 59 8.48 -7.58 -36.52
C LEU A 59 7.04 -7.49 -36.04
N ALA A 60 6.80 -6.71 -35.00
CA ALA A 60 5.48 -6.38 -34.46
C ALA A 60 5.48 -4.97 -33.86
N SER A 61 4.31 -4.44 -33.55
CA SER A 61 4.19 -3.15 -32.83
C SER A 61 4.62 -3.29 -31.38
N LYS A 62 5.27 -2.26 -30.83
CA LYS A 62 5.54 -2.14 -29.39
C LYS A 62 4.27 -2.36 -28.56
N TYR A 63 4.45 -2.82 -27.34
CA TYR A 63 3.39 -2.72 -26.35
C TYR A 63 3.09 -1.24 -26.03
N PRO A 64 1.83 -0.89 -25.71
CA PRO A 64 1.42 0.49 -25.39
C PRO A 64 1.94 0.93 -24.00
N GLY A 65 1.45 2.05 -23.49
CA GLY A 65 1.85 2.56 -22.18
C GLY A 65 3.33 2.94 -22.13
N TRP A 66 4.01 2.58 -21.04
CA TRP A 66 5.42 2.95 -20.81
C TRP A 66 6.40 2.34 -21.81
N GLU A 67 6.03 1.24 -22.49
CA GLU A 67 6.84 0.66 -23.56
C GLU A 67 6.88 1.52 -24.84
N THR A 68 6.09 2.60 -24.90
CA THR A 68 6.17 3.62 -25.96
C THR A 68 6.85 4.92 -25.54
N THR A 69 7.38 5.00 -24.32
CA THR A 69 8.03 6.20 -23.78
C THR A 69 9.57 6.04 -23.72
N GLU A 70 10.26 6.90 -22.97
CA GLU A 70 11.72 6.86 -22.80
C GLU A 70 12.20 5.68 -21.91
N ILE A 71 11.33 5.05 -21.10
CA ILE A 71 11.69 3.90 -20.22
C ILE A 71 11.59 2.53 -20.92
N ARG A 72 11.10 2.50 -22.18
CA ARG A 72 10.88 1.28 -22.97
C ARG A 72 12.05 0.29 -22.92
N GLY A 73 11.73 -1.00 -22.94
CA GLY A 73 12.68 -2.10 -22.79
C GLY A 73 12.86 -2.59 -21.36
N HIS A 74 12.40 -1.84 -20.35
CA HIS A 74 12.45 -2.28 -18.95
C HIS A 74 11.60 -3.53 -18.72
N THR A 75 10.44 -3.64 -19.39
CA THR A 75 9.56 -4.81 -19.30
C THR A 75 10.27 -6.06 -19.80
N LEU A 76 11.02 -5.97 -20.90
CA LEU A 76 11.77 -7.13 -21.42
C LEU A 76 12.75 -7.68 -20.39
N GLY A 77 13.47 -6.79 -19.69
CA GLY A 77 14.40 -7.18 -18.63
C GLY A 77 13.71 -7.94 -17.48
N HIS A 78 12.60 -7.39 -16.98
CA HIS A 78 11.77 -8.04 -15.97
C HIS A 78 11.19 -9.37 -16.45
N TYR A 79 10.64 -9.41 -17.67
CA TYR A 79 10.07 -10.60 -18.28
C TYR A 79 11.11 -11.72 -18.38
N LEU A 80 12.33 -11.41 -18.86
CA LEU A 80 13.38 -12.41 -19.03
C LEU A 80 13.80 -13.00 -17.68
N LYS A 81 13.87 -12.17 -16.63
CA LYS A 81 14.14 -12.64 -15.27
C LYS A 81 13.03 -13.55 -14.74
N ALA A 82 11.77 -13.12 -14.86
CA ALA A 82 10.61 -13.89 -14.42
C ALA A 82 10.49 -15.22 -15.18
N ALA A 83 10.72 -15.23 -16.49
CA ALA A 83 10.72 -16.45 -17.30
C ALA A 83 11.83 -17.43 -16.88
N ALA A 84 13.02 -16.92 -16.56
CA ALA A 84 14.11 -17.74 -16.05
C ALA A 84 13.80 -18.35 -14.66
N GLN A 85 13.22 -17.55 -13.76
CA GLN A 85 12.75 -18.00 -12.44
C GLN A 85 11.67 -19.07 -12.55
N ALA A 86 10.66 -18.81 -13.38
CA ALA A 86 9.57 -19.73 -13.66
C ALA A 86 10.08 -21.06 -14.23
N TYR A 87 11.00 -21.01 -15.19
CA TYR A 87 11.61 -22.21 -15.76
C TYR A 87 12.39 -22.98 -14.70
N ALA A 88 13.21 -22.33 -13.88
CA ALA A 88 13.96 -22.98 -12.82
C ALA A 88 13.06 -23.69 -11.81
N ALA A 89 11.89 -23.12 -11.51
CA ALA A 89 10.93 -23.70 -10.57
C ALA A 89 10.05 -24.81 -11.17
N SER A 90 9.70 -24.74 -12.46
CA SER A 90 8.67 -25.60 -13.08
C SER A 90 9.16 -26.53 -14.18
N GLY A 91 10.33 -26.24 -14.78
CA GLY A 91 10.81 -26.91 -15.99
C GLY A 91 9.99 -26.61 -17.25
N ASP A 92 9.22 -25.50 -17.28
CA ASP A 92 8.34 -25.18 -18.40
C ASP A 92 9.12 -24.89 -19.71
N ALA A 93 9.03 -25.84 -20.65
CA ALA A 93 9.77 -25.79 -21.91
C ALA A 93 9.35 -24.65 -22.85
N GLU A 94 8.12 -24.15 -22.74
CA GLU A 94 7.65 -23.05 -23.59
C GLU A 94 8.27 -21.72 -23.17
N LEU A 95 8.38 -21.47 -21.86
CA LEU A 95 9.08 -20.31 -21.32
C LEU A 95 10.57 -20.34 -21.64
N LEU A 96 11.19 -21.52 -21.60
CA LEU A 96 12.57 -21.71 -22.04
C LEU A 96 12.73 -21.31 -23.53
N ALA A 97 11.90 -21.88 -24.41
CA ALA A 97 11.96 -21.60 -25.85
C ALA A 97 11.70 -20.12 -26.17
N LYS A 98 10.76 -19.48 -25.48
CA LYS A 98 10.52 -18.02 -25.59
C LYS A 98 11.75 -17.21 -25.16
N SER A 99 12.41 -17.62 -24.08
CA SER A 99 13.64 -16.96 -23.59
C SER A 99 14.79 -17.11 -24.58
N GLU A 100 14.99 -18.29 -25.16
CA GLU A 100 15.97 -18.52 -26.24
C GLU A 100 15.70 -17.61 -27.44
N ALA A 101 14.45 -17.56 -27.92
CA ALA A 101 14.06 -16.69 -29.03
C ALA A 101 14.29 -15.20 -28.75
N LEU A 102 14.03 -14.74 -27.52
CA LEU A 102 14.32 -13.37 -27.10
C LEU A 102 15.82 -13.10 -27.10
N LEU A 103 16.64 -14.01 -26.57
CA LEU A 103 18.10 -13.86 -26.56
C LEU A 103 18.68 -13.82 -27.98
N ASP A 104 18.13 -14.58 -28.92
CA ASP A 104 18.51 -14.53 -30.33
C ASP A 104 18.18 -13.17 -30.95
N GLY A 105 16.99 -12.65 -30.66
CA GLY A 105 16.57 -11.30 -31.06
C GLY A 105 17.47 -10.21 -30.47
N LEU A 106 17.77 -10.28 -29.17
CA LEU A 106 18.66 -9.33 -28.49
C LEU A 106 20.08 -9.39 -29.04
N ALA A 107 20.63 -10.59 -29.28
CA ALA A 107 21.95 -10.77 -29.87
C ALA A 107 22.05 -10.10 -31.25
N ALA A 108 21.00 -10.21 -32.07
CA ALA A 108 20.92 -9.53 -33.37
C ALA A 108 20.79 -8.00 -33.24
N CYS A 109 20.28 -7.51 -32.10
CA CYS A 109 20.13 -6.07 -31.83
C CYS A 109 21.35 -5.44 -31.14
N GLN A 110 22.25 -6.24 -30.55
CA GLN A 110 23.41 -5.72 -29.82
C GLN A 110 24.42 -5.08 -30.78
N PHE A 111 24.83 -3.85 -30.47
CA PHE A 111 25.82 -3.11 -31.24
C PHE A 111 27.22 -3.73 -31.09
N GLU A 112 28.11 -3.38 -32.02
CA GLU A 112 29.49 -3.84 -32.05
C GLU A 112 30.25 -3.46 -30.77
N ASN A 113 30.01 -2.24 -30.25
CA ASN A 113 30.57 -1.73 -28.99
C ASN A 113 29.97 -2.38 -27.73
N GLY A 114 29.02 -3.30 -27.86
CA GLY A 114 28.36 -4.00 -26.76
C GLY A 114 27.05 -3.38 -26.29
N TYR A 115 26.70 -2.17 -26.76
CA TYR A 115 25.47 -1.49 -26.37
C TYR A 115 24.21 -2.27 -26.76
N LEU A 116 23.25 -2.33 -25.85
CA LEU A 116 21.96 -2.97 -26.06
C LEU A 116 20.88 -2.29 -25.20
N SER A 117 19.91 -1.66 -25.84
CA SER A 117 18.71 -1.10 -25.22
C SER A 117 17.61 -0.93 -26.27
N ALA A 118 16.38 -0.68 -25.82
CA ALA A 118 15.27 -0.29 -26.68
C ALA A 118 15.24 1.22 -27.00
N PHE A 119 16.24 1.99 -26.56
CA PHE A 119 16.43 3.41 -26.84
C PHE A 119 17.89 3.70 -27.21
N PRO A 120 18.19 4.84 -27.87
CA PRO A 120 19.58 5.19 -28.25
C PRO A 120 20.41 5.70 -27.06
N GLU A 121 21.74 5.66 -27.21
CA GLU A 121 22.70 6.12 -26.17
C GLU A 121 22.51 7.60 -25.75
N GLU A 122 21.85 8.40 -26.58
CA GLU A 122 21.58 9.83 -26.37
C GLU A 122 20.85 10.13 -25.04
N LEU A 123 20.05 9.21 -24.50
CA LEU A 123 19.42 9.40 -23.19
C LEU A 123 20.46 9.47 -22.06
N PHE A 124 21.57 8.74 -22.14
CA PHE A 124 22.65 8.84 -21.18
C PHE A 124 23.43 10.15 -21.34
N ASP A 125 23.68 10.57 -22.58
CA ASP A 125 24.34 11.85 -22.88
C ASP A 125 23.54 13.03 -22.29
N ARG A 126 22.20 12.96 -22.36
CA ARG A 126 21.30 13.94 -21.74
C ARG A 126 21.52 14.03 -20.25
N ILE A 127 21.50 12.90 -19.54
CA ILE A 127 21.74 12.88 -18.08
C ILE A 127 23.11 13.48 -17.74
N GLU A 128 24.17 13.06 -18.43
CA GLU A 128 25.54 13.56 -18.19
C GLU A 128 25.68 15.07 -18.45
N ARG A 129 24.82 15.64 -19.31
CA ARG A 129 24.72 17.08 -19.60
C ARG A 129 23.66 17.81 -18.76
N ARG A 130 23.11 17.18 -17.71
CA ARG A 130 22.03 17.71 -16.85
C ARG A 130 20.74 18.05 -17.61
N GLN A 131 20.46 17.32 -18.68
CA GLN A 131 19.21 17.41 -19.43
C GLN A 131 18.26 16.29 -18.95
N PRO A 132 16.94 16.54 -18.87
CA PRO A 132 15.99 15.52 -18.44
C PRO A 132 16.06 14.30 -19.34
N ALA A 133 15.97 13.09 -18.82
CA ALA A 133 15.69 11.85 -19.55
C ALA A 133 15.07 10.84 -18.58
N TRP A 134 14.15 10.00 -19.03
CA TRP A 134 13.45 9.07 -18.15
C TRP A 134 14.31 7.83 -17.83
N VAL A 135 15.07 7.92 -16.74
CA VAL A 135 15.72 6.82 -16.00
C VAL A 135 16.41 5.73 -16.84
N PRO A 136 17.29 6.08 -17.81
CA PRO A 136 17.86 5.09 -18.73
C PRO A 136 18.77 4.05 -18.04
N TRP A 137 19.40 4.40 -16.91
CA TRP A 137 20.19 3.45 -16.10
C TRP A 137 19.31 2.43 -15.36
N TYR A 138 18.10 2.81 -14.93
CA TYR A 138 17.14 1.85 -14.37
C TYR A 138 16.77 0.78 -15.39
N THR A 139 16.54 1.15 -16.65
CA THR A 139 16.19 0.22 -17.71
C THR A 139 17.35 -0.73 -18.03
N LEU A 140 18.59 -0.22 -18.12
CA LEU A 140 19.77 -1.08 -18.27
C LEU A 140 19.93 -2.06 -17.11
N HIS A 141 19.64 -1.64 -15.88
CA HIS A 141 19.63 -2.55 -14.74
C HIS A 141 18.66 -3.73 -14.97
N LYS A 142 17.43 -3.48 -15.45
CA LYS A 142 16.47 -4.57 -15.70
C LYS A 142 16.96 -5.51 -16.80
N ILE A 143 17.50 -4.97 -17.89
CA ILE A 143 18.05 -5.77 -18.98
C ILE A 143 19.19 -6.65 -18.46
N LEU A 144 20.12 -6.07 -17.71
CA LEU A 144 21.27 -6.80 -17.18
C LEU A 144 20.84 -7.88 -16.17
N ALA A 145 19.93 -7.56 -15.24
CA ALA A 145 19.40 -8.51 -14.27
C ALA A 145 18.60 -9.65 -14.93
N GLY A 146 17.88 -9.37 -16.02
CA GLY A 146 17.20 -10.39 -16.82
C GLY A 146 18.18 -11.33 -17.51
N LEU A 147 19.25 -10.78 -18.12
CA LEU A 147 20.27 -11.59 -18.80
C LEU A 147 21.07 -12.46 -17.81
N THR A 148 21.47 -11.92 -16.66
CA THR A 148 22.20 -12.72 -15.65
C THR A 148 21.31 -13.82 -15.08
N ALA A 149 20.03 -13.53 -14.79
CA ALA A 149 19.08 -14.55 -14.34
C ALA A 149 18.85 -15.65 -15.38
N ALA A 150 18.75 -15.31 -16.67
CA ALA A 150 18.62 -16.29 -17.75
C ALA A 150 19.83 -17.24 -17.82
N TYR A 151 21.04 -16.74 -17.54
CA TYR A 151 22.22 -17.59 -17.42
C TYR A 151 22.18 -18.47 -16.15
N GLU A 152 22.00 -17.87 -14.98
CA GLU A 152 22.13 -18.56 -13.69
C GLU A 152 21.02 -19.58 -13.44
N GLN A 153 19.79 -19.25 -13.86
CA GLN A 153 18.59 -20.02 -13.49
C GLN A 153 18.07 -20.90 -14.63
N ALA A 154 18.26 -20.48 -15.89
CA ALA A 154 17.85 -21.25 -17.05
C ALA A 154 19.02 -21.90 -17.83
N GLY A 155 20.27 -21.62 -17.45
CA GLY A 155 21.45 -22.21 -18.10
C GLY A 155 21.72 -21.68 -19.51
N LEU A 156 21.15 -20.52 -19.87
CA LEU A 156 21.23 -19.97 -21.22
C LEU A 156 22.55 -19.21 -21.44
N ALA A 157 23.60 -19.92 -21.87
CA ALA A 157 24.95 -19.37 -22.06
C ALA A 157 25.02 -18.10 -22.93
N ARG A 158 24.15 -17.97 -23.94
CA ARG A 158 24.05 -16.78 -24.79
C ARG A 158 23.70 -15.52 -24.01
N ALA A 159 22.93 -15.65 -22.92
CA ALA A 159 22.58 -14.50 -22.08
C ALA A 159 23.80 -13.89 -21.40
N LEU A 160 24.74 -14.72 -20.91
CA LEU A 160 25.98 -14.24 -20.30
C LEU A 160 26.91 -13.56 -21.33
N ASP A 161 26.96 -14.05 -22.57
CA ASP A 161 27.72 -13.39 -23.63
C ASP A 161 27.21 -11.97 -23.91
N ILE A 162 25.88 -11.84 -24.09
CA ILE A 162 25.21 -10.54 -24.29
C ILE A 162 25.46 -9.63 -23.08
N ALA A 163 25.23 -10.14 -21.85
CA ALA A 163 25.42 -9.40 -20.60
C ALA A 163 26.85 -8.91 -20.41
N SER A 164 27.83 -9.77 -20.72
CA SER A 164 29.26 -9.46 -20.60
C SER A 164 29.66 -8.35 -21.56
N ARG A 165 29.18 -8.36 -22.80
CA ARG A 165 29.43 -7.28 -23.78
C ARG A 165 28.73 -5.98 -23.40
N LEU A 166 27.52 -6.07 -22.84
CA LEU A 166 26.83 -4.89 -22.30
C LEU A 166 27.58 -4.32 -21.09
N GLY A 167 28.10 -5.17 -20.20
CA GLY A 167 28.97 -4.79 -19.09
C GLY A 167 30.26 -4.12 -19.54
N ASP A 168 30.89 -4.60 -20.62
CA ASP A 168 32.06 -3.97 -21.22
C ASP A 168 31.72 -2.55 -21.73
N TRP A 169 30.55 -2.35 -22.34
CA TRP A 169 30.07 -1.02 -22.74
C TRP A 169 29.83 -0.10 -21.53
N VAL A 170 29.18 -0.61 -20.47
CA VAL A 170 28.94 0.15 -19.24
C VAL A 170 30.28 0.57 -18.63
N ALA A 171 31.24 -0.35 -18.50
CA ALA A 171 32.56 -0.08 -17.96
C ALA A 171 33.33 0.96 -18.79
N ALA A 172 33.28 0.87 -20.11
CA ALA A 172 33.89 1.88 -20.99
C ALA A 172 33.28 3.26 -20.75
N ARG A 173 31.95 3.36 -20.61
CA ARG A 173 31.26 4.62 -20.36
C ARG A 173 31.57 5.20 -18.97
N THR A 174 31.45 4.40 -17.91
CA THR A 174 31.68 4.87 -16.54
C THR A 174 33.15 5.25 -16.30
N SER A 175 34.10 4.63 -17.01
CA SER A 175 35.52 4.98 -16.91
C SER A 175 35.84 6.42 -17.36
N ALA A 176 34.94 7.04 -18.14
CA ALA A 176 35.07 8.42 -18.59
C ALA A 176 34.43 9.45 -17.65
N TRP A 177 33.76 9.02 -16.58
CA TRP A 177 33.10 9.93 -15.65
C TRP A 177 34.11 10.67 -14.77
N THR A 178 33.95 11.99 -14.68
CA THR A 178 34.53 12.77 -13.59
C THR A 178 33.65 12.65 -12.34
N PRO A 179 34.15 13.02 -11.13
CA PRO A 179 33.32 13.04 -9.93
C PRO A 179 32.03 13.87 -10.09
N GLU A 180 32.07 14.96 -10.85
CA GLU A 180 30.91 15.80 -11.15
C GLU A 180 29.89 15.06 -12.02
N ILE A 181 30.35 14.38 -13.08
CA ILE A 181 29.46 13.59 -13.96
C ILE A 181 28.83 12.44 -13.18
N GLN A 182 29.64 11.72 -12.39
CA GLN A 182 29.16 10.64 -11.55
C GLN A 182 28.06 11.14 -10.60
N SER A 183 28.29 12.25 -9.89
CA SER A 183 27.28 12.83 -8.99
C SER A 183 25.99 13.22 -9.71
N ILE A 184 26.07 13.75 -10.94
CA ILE A 184 24.89 14.06 -11.76
C ILE A 184 24.14 12.78 -12.12
N VAL A 185 24.85 11.75 -12.58
CA VAL A 185 24.23 10.48 -12.96
C VAL A 185 23.54 9.82 -11.78
N LEU A 186 24.18 9.76 -10.60
CA LEU A 186 23.62 9.13 -9.40
C LEU A 186 22.45 9.91 -8.78
N SER A 187 22.29 11.20 -9.14
CA SER A 187 21.12 12.00 -8.75
C SER A 187 19.83 11.61 -9.49
N VAL A 188 19.95 10.88 -10.62
CA VAL A 188 18.82 10.32 -11.37
C VAL A 188 18.73 8.84 -11.06
N GLU A 189 17.52 8.27 -11.06
CA GLU A 189 17.34 6.86 -10.76
C GLU A 189 18.13 5.96 -11.72
N TYR A 190 18.91 5.06 -11.12
CA TYR A 190 19.67 4.02 -11.80
C TYR A 190 19.26 2.61 -11.34
N GLY A 191 18.14 2.49 -10.62
CA GLY A 191 17.74 1.26 -9.95
C GLY A 191 18.90 0.65 -9.12
N GLY A 192 19.14 -0.65 -9.28
CA GLY A 192 20.29 -1.36 -8.70
C GLY A 192 21.37 -1.65 -9.75
N MET A 193 21.83 -0.65 -10.51
CA MET A 193 22.95 -0.85 -11.44
C MET A 193 24.20 -1.37 -10.72
N ASN A 194 24.48 -0.91 -9.50
CA ASN A 194 25.55 -1.48 -8.68
C ASN A 194 25.30 -2.97 -8.39
N ASP A 195 24.10 -3.34 -7.91
CA ASP A 195 23.68 -4.74 -7.67
C ASP A 195 23.90 -5.63 -8.91
N ALA A 196 23.37 -5.22 -10.07
CA ALA A 196 23.45 -6.00 -11.30
C ALA A 196 24.88 -6.15 -11.85
N LEU A 197 25.73 -5.15 -11.66
CA LEU A 197 27.14 -5.21 -12.08
C LEU A 197 27.99 -6.09 -11.15
N TYR A 198 27.69 -6.14 -9.84
CA TYR A 198 28.31 -7.11 -8.94
C TYR A 198 27.91 -8.55 -9.29
N ASP A 199 26.64 -8.79 -9.62
CA ASP A 199 26.19 -10.09 -10.13
C ASP A 199 26.93 -10.46 -11.42
N LEU A 200 27.02 -9.54 -12.38
CA LEU A 200 27.78 -9.76 -13.60
C LEU A 200 29.26 -10.04 -13.33
N TYR A 201 29.88 -9.32 -12.40
CA TYR A 201 31.27 -9.55 -12.02
C TYR A 201 31.49 -10.95 -11.44
N LYS A 202 30.61 -11.42 -10.54
CA LYS A 202 30.68 -12.80 -9.99
C LYS A 202 30.63 -13.86 -11.10
N LEU A 203 29.89 -13.61 -12.18
CA LEU A 203 29.76 -14.53 -13.31
C LEU A 203 30.93 -14.46 -14.31
N THR A 204 31.49 -13.27 -14.52
CA THR A 204 32.48 -13.03 -15.58
C THR A 204 33.91 -12.98 -15.09
N GLY A 205 34.14 -12.65 -13.81
CA GLY A 205 35.45 -12.42 -13.21
C GLY A 205 36.22 -11.22 -13.77
N LYS A 206 35.60 -10.40 -14.63
CA LYS A 206 36.28 -9.28 -15.32
C LYS A 206 36.43 -8.06 -14.40
N PRO A 207 37.66 -7.57 -14.12
CA PRO A 207 37.87 -6.40 -13.26
C PRO A 207 37.12 -5.13 -13.72
N ALA A 208 36.99 -4.93 -15.03
CA ALA A 208 36.27 -3.78 -15.59
C ALA A 208 34.78 -3.74 -15.15
N HIS A 209 34.13 -4.89 -14.97
CA HIS A 209 32.76 -4.95 -14.47
C HIS A 209 32.67 -4.57 -12.99
N LEU A 210 33.69 -4.94 -12.20
CA LEU A 210 33.80 -4.54 -10.80
C LEU A 210 34.01 -3.02 -10.67
N ASP A 211 34.90 -2.44 -11.49
CA ASP A 211 35.15 -0.99 -11.51
C ASP A 211 33.90 -0.21 -11.96
N ALA A 212 33.14 -0.75 -12.91
CA ALA A 212 31.84 -0.21 -13.28
C ALA A 212 30.85 -0.25 -12.10
N ALA A 213 30.77 -1.36 -11.36
CA ALA A 213 29.91 -1.47 -10.18
C ALA A 213 30.23 -0.40 -9.13
N HIS A 214 31.52 -0.19 -8.83
CA HIS A 214 31.99 0.87 -7.92
C HIS A 214 31.57 2.28 -8.37
N SER A 215 31.44 2.50 -9.67
CA SER A 215 31.03 3.81 -10.21
C SER A 215 29.58 4.17 -9.87
N PHE A 216 28.76 3.21 -9.44
CA PHE A 216 27.36 3.42 -9.03
C PHE A 216 27.14 3.53 -7.51
N ASP A 217 28.22 3.56 -6.72
CA ASP A 217 28.10 3.71 -5.27
C ASP A 217 27.93 5.18 -4.86
N GLU A 218 26.87 5.45 -4.09
CA GLU A 218 26.48 6.79 -3.68
C GLU A 218 26.83 7.02 -2.19
N LEU A 219 28.10 7.33 -1.91
CA LEU A 219 28.58 7.52 -0.52
C LEU A 219 27.87 8.67 0.22
N THR A 220 27.35 9.66 -0.51
CA THR A 220 26.54 10.76 0.04
C THR A 220 25.18 10.29 0.58
N LEU A 221 24.72 9.11 0.16
CA LEU A 221 23.54 8.42 0.68
C LEU A 221 23.93 7.39 1.75
N PHE A 222 24.91 6.53 1.46
CA PHE A 222 25.27 5.41 2.34
C PHE A 222 25.92 5.88 3.66
N GLY A 223 26.79 6.88 3.61
CA GLY A 223 27.51 7.40 4.79
C GLY A 223 26.56 7.91 5.89
N PRO A 224 25.67 8.89 5.59
CA PRO A 224 24.70 9.37 6.56
C PRO A 224 23.81 8.28 7.16
N VAL A 225 23.31 7.36 6.33
CA VAL A 225 22.42 6.28 6.79
C VAL A 225 23.16 5.31 7.71
N ARG A 226 24.40 4.95 7.37
CA ARG A 226 25.27 4.14 8.24
C ARG A 226 25.50 4.81 9.61
N GLU A 227 25.66 6.13 9.63
CA GLU A 227 25.82 6.93 10.86
C GLU A 227 24.53 7.07 11.69
N GLY A 228 23.42 6.46 11.26
CA GLY A 228 22.14 6.54 11.95
C GLY A 228 21.34 7.81 11.64
N ARG A 229 21.72 8.59 10.61
CA ARG A 229 20.99 9.77 10.19
C ARG A 229 19.95 9.39 9.13
N ASP A 230 18.68 9.41 9.51
CA ASP A 230 17.57 9.27 8.56
C ASP A 230 17.49 10.52 7.68
N ILE A 231 17.92 10.36 6.42
CA ILE A 231 17.84 11.39 5.37
C ILE A 231 16.87 10.98 4.26
N LEU A 232 15.94 10.06 4.56
CA LEU A 232 15.08 9.43 3.56
C LEU A 232 13.92 10.34 3.14
N ARG A 233 13.45 11.23 4.01
CA ARG A 233 12.33 12.15 3.74
C ARG A 233 12.43 12.78 2.34
N GLY A 234 11.38 12.61 1.55
CA GLY A 234 11.25 13.17 0.20
C GLY A 234 12.09 12.45 -0.87
N LYS A 235 12.83 11.38 -0.54
CA LYS A 235 13.46 10.51 -1.54
C LYS A 235 12.44 9.54 -2.09
N HIS A 236 12.50 9.29 -3.39
CA HIS A 236 11.75 8.22 -4.03
C HIS A 236 12.20 6.87 -3.46
N ALA A 237 11.27 6.11 -2.88
CA ALA A 237 11.55 4.93 -2.08
C ALA A 237 12.11 3.80 -2.95
N ASN A 238 11.43 3.46 -4.06
CA ASN A 238 11.88 2.41 -4.96
C ASN A 238 13.21 2.74 -5.67
N THR A 239 13.56 4.02 -5.78
CA THR A 239 14.87 4.45 -6.30
C THR A 239 15.97 4.20 -5.29
N THR A 240 15.65 4.30 -4.01
CA THR A 240 16.62 4.28 -2.91
C THR A 240 16.94 2.85 -2.46
N ILE A 241 15.91 1.99 -2.32
CA ILE A 241 16.09 0.62 -1.78
C ILE A 241 17.09 -0.21 -2.61
N PRO A 242 17.03 -0.27 -3.96
CA PRO A 242 17.98 -1.05 -4.76
C PRO A 242 19.44 -0.63 -4.61
N LYS A 243 19.70 0.64 -4.28
CA LYS A 243 21.07 1.14 -4.05
C LYS A 243 21.70 0.43 -2.86
N PHE A 244 20.93 0.23 -1.79
CA PHE A 244 21.37 -0.50 -0.60
C PHE A 244 21.43 -2.02 -0.80
N ILE A 245 20.62 -2.59 -1.71
CA ILE A 245 20.80 -3.98 -2.16
C ILE A 245 22.18 -4.13 -2.82
N GLY A 246 22.55 -3.20 -3.71
CA GLY A 246 23.87 -3.22 -4.35
C GLY A 246 25.02 -2.97 -3.38
N ALA A 247 24.84 -2.10 -2.38
CA ALA A 247 25.80 -1.95 -1.27
C ALA A 247 26.00 -3.28 -0.53
N LEU A 248 24.92 -3.98 -0.20
CA LEU A 248 25.02 -5.31 0.44
C LEU A 248 25.71 -6.32 -0.49
N ASN A 249 25.40 -6.32 -1.79
CA ASN A 249 26.02 -7.22 -2.76
C ASN A 249 27.54 -6.95 -2.92
N ARG A 250 27.99 -5.69 -2.81
CA ARG A 250 29.41 -5.34 -2.72
C ARG A 250 30.11 -6.05 -1.56
N TYR A 251 29.54 -5.96 -0.35
CA TYR A 251 30.08 -6.67 0.82
C TYR A 251 30.10 -8.18 0.61
N ARG A 252 29.05 -8.75 0.05
CA ARG A 252 28.99 -10.20 -0.24
C ARG A 252 30.00 -10.67 -1.30
N THR A 253 30.37 -9.78 -2.20
CA THR A 253 31.30 -10.06 -3.30
C THR A 253 32.76 -9.95 -2.88
N LEU A 254 33.09 -8.95 -2.04
CA LEU A 254 34.47 -8.60 -1.69
C LEU A 254 34.84 -8.92 -0.24
N GLY A 255 33.86 -9.18 0.62
CA GLY A 255 34.04 -9.60 2.01
C GLY A 255 34.32 -8.47 2.98
N GLU A 256 35.01 -8.83 4.06
CA GLU A 256 35.18 -7.99 5.26
C GLU A 256 35.84 -6.63 5.02
N SER A 257 36.62 -6.45 3.94
CA SER A 257 37.17 -5.14 3.58
C SER A 257 36.06 -4.12 3.30
N GLU A 258 34.87 -4.56 2.93
CA GLU A 258 33.72 -3.74 2.55
C GLU A 258 32.65 -3.66 3.63
N ARG A 259 32.99 -3.94 4.91
CA ARG A 259 32.05 -3.92 6.05
C ARG A 259 31.21 -2.64 6.16
N PHE A 260 31.74 -1.50 5.71
CA PHE A 260 31.00 -0.24 5.58
C PHE A 260 29.62 -0.42 4.89
N TYR A 261 29.57 -1.20 3.81
CA TYR A 261 28.37 -1.34 2.99
C TYR A 261 27.35 -2.29 3.61
N LEU A 262 27.79 -3.30 4.38
CA LEU A 262 26.91 -4.10 5.21
C LEU A 262 26.23 -3.23 6.27
N GLU A 263 27.01 -2.47 7.03
CA GLU A 263 26.49 -1.61 8.11
C GLU A 263 25.52 -0.53 7.58
N ALA A 264 25.79 0.00 6.37
CA ALA A 264 24.88 0.92 5.69
C ALA A 264 23.56 0.25 5.33
N ALA A 265 23.60 -0.98 4.79
CA ALA A 265 22.41 -1.75 4.43
C ALA A 265 21.58 -2.18 5.66
N GLU A 266 22.22 -2.58 6.76
CA GLU A 266 21.56 -2.91 8.03
C GLU A 266 20.87 -1.69 8.64
N SER A 267 21.55 -0.54 8.68
CA SER A 267 20.97 0.71 9.19
C SER A 267 19.82 1.20 8.32
N PHE A 268 19.94 1.10 6.98
CA PHE A 268 18.85 1.43 6.06
C PHE A 268 17.62 0.54 6.29
N TRP A 269 17.83 -0.78 6.35
CA TRP A 269 16.74 -1.73 6.59
C TRP A 269 16.00 -1.40 7.90
N ARG A 270 16.76 -1.17 8.98
CA ARG A 270 16.19 -0.82 10.28
C ARG A 270 15.36 0.47 10.20
N MET A 271 15.89 1.54 9.61
CA MET A 271 15.17 2.82 9.45
C MET A 271 13.85 2.62 8.72
N VAL A 272 13.86 1.93 7.58
CA VAL A 272 12.64 1.74 6.78
C VAL A 272 11.61 0.87 7.50
N VAL A 273 12.05 -0.23 8.12
CA VAL A 273 11.14 -1.18 8.79
C VAL A 273 10.54 -0.59 10.05
N GLU A 274 11.34 0.11 10.86
CA GLU A 274 10.88 0.63 12.16
C GLU A 274 10.11 1.94 12.05
N HIS A 275 10.45 2.81 11.08
CA HIS A 275 9.93 4.19 11.05
C HIS A 275 9.12 4.56 9.80
N HIS A 276 9.18 3.76 8.72
CA HIS A 276 8.54 4.09 7.44
C HIS A 276 7.58 3.02 6.92
N SER A 277 7.35 1.93 7.67
CA SER A 277 6.57 0.79 7.20
C SER A 277 5.23 0.66 7.92
N TYR A 278 4.17 0.41 7.14
CA TYR A 278 2.84 0.05 7.64
C TYR A 278 2.81 -1.41 8.12
N VAL A 279 1.71 -1.83 8.74
CA VAL A 279 1.53 -3.17 9.32
C VAL A 279 1.70 -4.30 8.30
N THR A 280 1.44 -4.03 7.02
CA THR A 280 1.63 -4.98 5.91
C THR A 280 3.11 -5.14 5.51
N GLY A 281 4.01 -4.29 6.02
CA GLY A 281 5.42 -4.18 5.62
C GLY A 281 5.66 -3.29 4.40
N GLY A 282 4.60 -2.75 3.79
CA GLY A 282 4.71 -1.74 2.73
C GLY A 282 5.10 -0.37 3.29
N ASN A 283 5.74 0.46 2.47
CA ASN A 283 6.22 1.80 2.85
C ASN A 283 6.00 2.81 1.70
N SER A 284 6.25 4.08 2.00
CA SER A 284 6.03 5.25 1.13
C SER A 284 4.58 5.67 0.96
N GLU A 285 4.43 6.95 0.65
CA GLU A 285 3.22 7.60 0.16
C GLU A 285 3.58 8.27 -1.17
N TRP A 286 2.80 7.99 -2.20
CA TRP A 286 3.03 8.48 -3.56
C TRP A 286 4.48 8.26 -4.00
N GLU A 287 4.98 7.04 -3.76
CA GLU A 287 6.32 6.54 -4.11
C GLU A 287 7.49 7.15 -3.29
N HIS A 288 7.23 8.07 -2.36
CA HIS A 288 8.25 8.79 -1.61
C HIS A 288 8.22 8.45 -0.11
N PHE A 289 9.40 8.45 0.51
CA PHE A 289 9.49 8.37 1.97
C PHE A 289 8.97 9.66 2.62
N GLY A 290 8.14 9.47 3.63
CA GLY A 290 7.60 10.53 4.49
C GLY A 290 8.58 11.04 5.53
N GLU A 291 8.03 11.79 6.49
CA GLU A 291 8.71 11.93 7.78
C GLU A 291 8.64 10.59 8.53
N PRO A 292 9.72 10.18 9.22
CA PRO A 292 9.67 8.98 10.06
C PRO A 292 8.55 9.11 11.09
N ASP A 293 7.89 7.99 11.36
CA ASP A 293 6.83 7.84 12.37
C ASP A 293 5.53 8.63 12.10
N LEU A 294 5.39 9.35 10.98
CA LEU A 294 4.15 10.09 10.62
C LEU A 294 3.27 9.33 9.60
N LEU A 295 2.99 8.06 9.91
CA LEU A 295 2.33 7.12 9.00
C LEU A 295 0.82 7.35 8.87
N ASP A 296 0.09 7.62 9.96
CA ASP A 296 -1.37 7.83 9.88
C ASP A 296 -1.71 9.11 9.13
N ARG A 297 -0.91 10.16 9.33
CA ARG A 297 -1.02 11.43 8.60
C ARG A 297 -0.85 11.24 7.08
N GLU A 298 -0.09 10.24 6.66
CA GLU A 298 0.25 9.98 5.26
C GLU A 298 -0.51 8.78 4.67
N ARG A 299 -1.45 8.19 5.40
CA ARG A 299 -2.28 7.12 4.81
C ARG A 299 -3.21 7.68 3.73
N SER A 300 -2.99 7.26 2.49
CA SER A 300 -3.76 7.63 1.32
C SER A 300 -4.08 6.42 0.43
N ASN A 301 -4.60 6.68 -0.77
CA ASN A 301 -4.73 5.69 -1.86
C ASN A 301 -3.43 5.45 -2.65
N PHE A 302 -2.36 6.21 -2.38
CA PHE A 302 -1.04 6.11 -3.02
C PHE A 302 0.02 5.48 -2.11
N THR A 303 -0.38 4.91 -0.99
CA THR A 303 0.57 4.30 -0.06
C THR A 303 1.07 2.95 -0.56
N ALA A 304 2.25 2.55 -0.08
CA ALA A 304 2.77 1.20 -0.22
C ALA A 304 2.85 0.73 -1.69
N GLU A 305 3.73 1.37 -2.47
CA GLU A 305 4.10 0.87 -3.80
C GLU A 305 4.67 -0.56 -3.69
N THR A 306 4.19 -1.46 -4.54
CA THR A 306 4.54 -2.89 -4.52
C THR A 306 6.02 -3.14 -4.83
N CYS A 307 6.67 -2.33 -5.67
CA CYS A 307 8.11 -2.47 -5.92
C CYS A 307 8.97 -2.25 -4.67
N ASN A 308 8.55 -1.36 -3.77
CA ASN A 308 9.27 -1.09 -2.53
C ASN A 308 9.31 -2.35 -1.68
N THR A 309 8.16 -2.99 -1.53
CA THR A 309 7.99 -4.26 -0.84
C THR A 309 8.85 -5.35 -1.46
N TYR A 310 8.81 -5.51 -2.79
CA TYR A 310 9.65 -6.48 -3.50
C TYR A 310 11.14 -6.29 -3.21
N ASN A 311 11.63 -5.04 -3.28
CA ASN A 311 13.04 -4.72 -3.06
C ASN A 311 13.43 -4.82 -1.57
N MET A 312 12.54 -4.46 -0.64
CA MET A 312 12.77 -4.67 0.79
C MET A 312 12.87 -6.16 1.11
N LEU A 313 12.07 -7.02 0.49
CA LEU A 313 12.19 -8.48 0.66
C LEU A 313 13.51 -9.02 0.09
N LYS A 314 13.99 -8.52 -1.06
CA LYS A 314 15.33 -8.85 -1.57
C LYS A 314 16.41 -8.51 -0.54
N LEU A 315 16.39 -7.29 0.00
CA LEU A 315 17.36 -6.84 1.00
C LEU A 315 17.30 -7.69 2.27
N THR A 316 16.08 -7.87 2.80
CA THR A 316 15.79 -8.64 4.02
C THR A 316 16.33 -10.06 3.92
N ARG A 317 16.08 -10.73 2.80
CA ARG A 317 16.51 -12.11 2.55
C ARG A 317 18.03 -12.25 2.57
N GLU A 318 18.75 -11.35 1.91
CA GLU A 318 20.21 -11.44 1.89
C GLU A 318 20.83 -11.08 3.25
N LEU A 319 20.23 -10.16 4.02
CA LEU A 319 20.62 -9.92 5.41
C LEU A 319 20.35 -11.14 6.31
N PHE A 320 19.21 -11.83 6.10
CA PHE A 320 18.92 -13.09 6.79
C PHE A 320 19.98 -14.15 6.48
N LYS A 321 20.37 -14.30 5.21
CA LYS A 321 21.39 -15.28 4.82
C LYS A 321 22.77 -15.01 5.43
N LEU A 322 23.11 -13.75 5.63
CA LEU A 322 24.36 -13.37 6.29
C LEU A 322 24.33 -13.63 7.80
N SER A 323 23.24 -13.26 8.47
CA SER A 323 23.18 -13.19 9.93
C SER A 323 22.49 -14.39 10.60
N GLY A 324 21.53 -15.01 9.92
CA GLY A 324 20.61 -15.99 10.51
C GLY A 324 19.64 -15.42 11.55
N ASP A 325 19.52 -14.09 11.64
CA ASP A 325 18.71 -13.36 12.63
C ASP A 325 17.20 -13.44 12.30
N ALA A 326 16.40 -13.90 13.27
CA ALA A 326 14.97 -14.14 13.10
C ALA A 326 14.16 -12.90 12.71
N LYS A 327 14.59 -11.69 13.09
CA LYS A 327 13.85 -10.46 12.76
C LYS A 327 13.66 -10.25 11.25
N TYR A 328 14.65 -10.66 10.45
CA TYR A 328 14.56 -10.59 9.00
C TYR A 328 13.55 -11.61 8.48
N ALA A 329 13.50 -12.79 9.08
CA ALA A 329 12.52 -13.82 8.72
C ALA A 329 11.09 -13.42 9.10
N ASP A 330 10.91 -12.78 10.25
CA ASP A 330 9.61 -12.27 10.71
C ASP A 330 9.09 -11.14 9.81
N PHE A 331 9.96 -10.18 9.45
CA PHE A 331 9.60 -9.16 8.46
C PHE A 331 9.30 -9.78 7.09
N TYR A 332 10.08 -10.78 6.65
CA TYR A 332 9.85 -11.44 5.37
C TYR A 332 8.49 -12.13 5.33
N GLU A 333 8.14 -12.95 6.33
CA GLU A 333 6.83 -13.61 6.39
C GLU A 333 5.68 -12.61 6.41
N ASN A 334 5.75 -11.59 7.28
CA ASN A 334 4.73 -10.57 7.38
C ASN A 334 4.49 -9.89 6.03
N THR A 335 5.56 -9.48 5.39
CA THR A 335 5.52 -8.63 4.21
C THR A 335 5.19 -9.42 2.94
N PHE A 336 5.71 -10.65 2.83
CA PHE A 336 5.35 -11.58 1.78
C PHE A 336 3.84 -11.90 1.80
N LEU A 337 3.31 -12.29 2.98
CA LEU A 337 1.91 -12.67 3.11
C LEU A 337 0.98 -11.47 2.87
N ASN A 338 1.27 -10.34 3.51
CA ASN A 338 0.29 -9.25 3.62
C ASN A 338 0.41 -8.19 2.52
N ALA A 339 1.58 -8.03 1.90
CA ALA A 339 1.81 -7.09 0.81
C ALA A 339 2.03 -7.80 -0.54
N ILE A 340 2.94 -8.78 -0.64
CA ILE A 340 3.19 -9.45 -1.94
C ILE A 340 2.01 -10.32 -2.37
N LEU A 341 1.58 -11.31 -1.58
CA LEU A 341 0.47 -12.18 -2.00
C LEU A 341 -0.86 -11.43 -2.17
N SER A 342 -1.02 -10.33 -1.44
CA SER A 342 -2.17 -9.43 -1.55
C SER A 342 -2.22 -8.67 -2.88
N SER A 343 -1.06 -8.49 -3.54
CA SER A 343 -0.92 -7.64 -4.72
C SER A 343 -1.35 -8.29 -6.02
N GLN A 344 -1.51 -9.62 -6.09
CA GLN A 344 -2.04 -10.30 -7.29
C GLN A 344 -3.51 -10.64 -7.13
N HIS A 345 -4.29 -10.39 -8.18
CA HIS A 345 -5.66 -10.82 -8.21
C HIS A 345 -5.73 -12.34 -8.50
N PRO A 346 -6.30 -13.17 -7.60
CA PRO A 346 -6.19 -14.62 -7.66
C PRO A 346 -6.89 -15.25 -8.88
N HIS A 347 -7.81 -14.53 -9.54
CA HIS A 347 -8.48 -15.03 -10.74
C HIS A 347 -7.87 -14.55 -12.05
N THR A 348 -7.21 -13.39 -12.08
CA THR A 348 -6.70 -12.80 -13.35
C THR A 348 -5.18 -12.87 -13.45
N GLY A 349 -4.46 -12.96 -12.32
CA GLY A 349 -2.99 -12.92 -12.29
C GLY A 349 -2.40 -11.51 -12.37
N MET A 350 -3.23 -10.48 -12.53
CA MET A 350 -2.78 -9.10 -12.62
C MET A 350 -2.39 -8.54 -11.27
N THR A 351 -1.42 -7.62 -11.25
CA THR A 351 -0.82 -7.10 -10.03
C THR A 351 -1.18 -5.64 -9.78
N MET A 352 -1.10 -5.23 -8.51
CA MET A 352 -1.34 -3.86 -8.06
C MET A 352 -0.09 -2.98 -8.23
N TYR A 353 -0.30 -1.66 -8.27
CA TYR A 353 0.77 -0.68 -8.07
C TYR A 353 0.85 -0.27 -6.59
N PHE A 354 -0.13 0.51 -6.12
CA PHE A 354 -0.25 0.96 -4.73
C PHE A 354 -1.17 0.06 -3.91
N GLN A 355 -0.92 -0.02 -2.61
CA GLN A 355 -1.78 -0.69 -1.62
C GLN A 355 -2.34 0.35 -0.65
N PRO A 356 -3.55 0.88 -0.90
CA PRO A 356 -4.17 1.88 -0.05
C PRO A 356 -4.21 1.41 1.41
N MET A 357 -3.53 2.14 2.28
CA MET A 357 -3.57 1.90 3.71
C MET A 357 -4.74 2.66 4.32
N ALA A 358 -5.16 3.79 3.72
CA ALA A 358 -6.37 4.52 4.06
C ALA A 358 -7.64 3.65 3.93
N THR A 359 -8.56 3.81 4.89
CA THR A 359 -9.79 3.00 4.95
C THR A 359 -10.79 3.46 3.89
N GLY A 360 -11.48 2.52 3.25
CA GLY A 360 -12.53 2.79 2.27
C GLY A 360 -12.13 2.70 0.81
N TYR A 361 -10.85 2.56 0.51
CA TYR A 361 -10.38 2.32 -0.86
C TYR A 361 -10.45 0.83 -1.22
N PHE A 362 -10.09 0.51 -2.46
CA PHE A 362 -10.11 -0.84 -3.00
C PHE A 362 -8.84 -1.13 -3.81
N LYS A 363 -8.59 -2.40 -4.12
CA LYS A 363 -7.41 -2.82 -4.86
C LYS A 363 -7.61 -2.59 -6.37
N VAL A 364 -6.68 -1.87 -7.00
CA VAL A 364 -6.64 -1.64 -8.46
C VAL A 364 -5.54 -2.51 -9.07
N TYR A 365 -5.87 -3.19 -10.16
CA TYR A 365 -4.98 -4.15 -10.82
C TYR A 365 -4.59 -3.66 -12.21
N SER A 366 -3.40 -4.05 -12.66
CA SER A 366 -2.96 -3.84 -14.02
C SER A 366 -3.90 -4.52 -15.04
N SER A 367 -3.86 -4.06 -16.28
CA SER A 367 -4.37 -4.82 -17.42
C SER A 367 -3.19 -5.60 -18.00
N PRO A 368 -3.43 -6.76 -18.65
CA PRO A 368 -2.34 -7.60 -19.14
C PRO A 368 -1.42 -6.91 -20.16
N PHE A 369 -1.95 -6.00 -20.99
CA PHE A 369 -1.21 -5.47 -22.14
C PHE A 369 -1.35 -3.97 -22.36
N ASP A 370 -1.90 -3.22 -21.39
CA ASP A 370 -1.94 -1.75 -21.45
C ASP A 370 -1.13 -1.10 -20.32
N HIS A 371 -0.90 -1.81 -19.23
CA HIS A 371 -0.17 -1.32 -18.06
C HIS A 371 1.23 -1.95 -17.97
N PHE A 372 2.25 -1.18 -18.36
CA PHE A 372 3.68 -1.57 -18.29
C PHE A 372 4.42 -0.78 -17.22
N TRP A 373 3.84 -0.75 -16.02
CA TRP A 373 4.42 -0.05 -14.89
C TRP A 373 5.66 -0.76 -14.33
N CYS A 374 6.42 -0.10 -13.46
CA CYS A 374 7.46 -0.78 -12.67
C CYS A 374 6.90 -1.96 -11.86
N CYS A 375 5.70 -1.80 -11.29
CA CYS A 375 5.03 -2.81 -10.46
C CYS A 375 4.48 -4.00 -11.25
N THR A 376 4.27 -3.88 -12.57
CA THR A 376 3.97 -5.06 -13.39
C THR A 376 5.24 -5.87 -13.63
N GLY A 377 6.38 -5.21 -13.81
CA GLY A 377 7.71 -5.82 -13.86
C GLY A 377 8.07 -6.62 -12.61
N THR A 378 8.02 -5.98 -11.43
CA THR A 378 8.30 -6.66 -10.16
C THR A 378 7.21 -7.67 -9.77
N GLY A 379 5.97 -7.46 -10.23
CA GLY A 379 4.88 -8.42 -10.13
C GLY A 379 5.25 -9.76 -10.76
N MET A 380 5.67 -9.75 -12.03
CA MET A 380 6.14 -10.96 -12.74
C MET A 380 7.24 -11.70 -11.97
N GLU A 381 8.22 -10.97 -11.46
CA GLU A 381 9.33 -11.57 -10.69
C GLU A 381 8.93 -12.07 -9.30
N SER A 382 7.89 -11.50 -8.68
CA SER A 382 7.44 -11.89 -7.34
C SER A 382 6.76 -13.26 -7.37
N PHE A 383 5.88 -13.46 -8.35
CA PHE A 383 5.04 -14.66 -8.43
C PHE A 383 5.69 -15.85 -9.13
N THR A 384 6.88 -15.67 -9.71
CA THR A 384 7.68 -16.76 -10.31
C THR A 384 8.71 -17.38 -9.36
N LYS A 385 8.88 -16.82 -8.15
CA LYS A 385 9.88 -17.26 -7.16
C LYS A 385 9.31 -17.59 -5.78
N LEU A 386 8.02 -17.94 -5.70
CA LEU A 386 7.29 -18.16 -4.45
C LEU A 386 7.90 -19.25 -3.53
N ASN A 387 8.81 -20.08 -4.04
CA ASN A 387 9.48 -21.15 -3.31
C ASN A 387 10.89 -20.77 -2.79
N ASP A 388 11.45 -19.62 -3.17
CA ASP A 388 12.88 -19.29 -2.99
C ASP A 388 13.32 -19.03 -1.54
N SER A 389 12.36 -18.86 -0.63
CA SER A 389 12.58 -18.45 0.75
C SER A 389 11.76 -19.31 1.73
N LEU A 390 11.43 -20.55 1.37
CA LEU A 390 10.80 -21.51 2.29
C LEU A 390 11.86 -22.22 3.16
N TYR A 391 13.01 -22.54 2.56
CA TYR A 391 14.09 -23.28 3.18
C TYR A 391 15.44 -22.65 2.84
N PHE A 392 16.39 -22.72 3.77
CA PHE A 392 17.79 -22.38 3.53
C PHE A 392 18.69 -23.51 4.04
N ARG A 393 19.83 -23.72 3.38
CA ARG A 393 20.86 -24.65 3.85
C ARG A 393 21.95 -23.89 4.59
N GLY A 394 22.49 -24.45 5.66
CA GLY A 394 23.58 -23.82 6.42
C GLY A 394 24.15 -24.78 7.46
N GLY A 395 25.47 -24.71 7.68
CA GLY A 395 26.18 -25.69 8.51
C GLY A 395 25.85 -27.14 8.09
N ASN A 396 25.48 -27.98 9.05
CA ASN A 396 25.08 -29.38 8.85
C ASN A 396 23.55 -29.59 8.75
N GLY A 397 22.76 -28.54 8.55
CA GLY A 397 21.30 -28.60 8.70
C GLY A 397 20.49 -27.91 7.62
N ILE A 398 19.18 -27.89 7.85
CA ILE A 398 18.14 -27.24 7.04
C ILE A 398 17.44 -26.23 7.95
N THR A 399 17.41 -24.97 7.54
CA THR A 399 16.61 -23.92 8.19
C THR A 399 15.25 -23.84 7.51
N ILE A 400 14.19 -24.08 8.27
CA ILE A 400 12.79 -23.95 7.85
C ILE A 400 12.38 -22.52 8.19
N HIS A 401 12.30 -21.70 7.14
CA HIS A 401 12.09 -20.25 7.25
C HIS A 401 10.61 -19.88 7.21
N GLN A 402 9.83 -20.49 6.33
CA GLN A 402 8.38 -20.28 6.23
C GLN A 402 7.59 -21.57 6.38
N TYR A 403 6.38 -21.41 6.90
CA TYR A 403 5.48 -22.53 7.18
C TYR A 403 4.38 -22.66 6.13
N VAL A 404 4.72 -23.27 4.99
CA VAL A 404 3.86 -23.42 3.82
C VAL A 404 3.89 -24.88 3.36
N SER A 405 2.73 -25.43 2.98
CA SER A 405 2.66 -26.78 2.41
C SER A 405 3.59 -26.89 1.18
N SER A 406 4.59 -27.75 1.27
CA SER A 406 5.68 -27.83 0.30
C SER A 406 6.50 -29.11 0.49
N GLU A 407 7.37 -29.39 -0.48
CA GLU A 407 8.27 -30.53 -0.48
C GLU A 407 9.67 -30.10 -0.89
N LEU A 408 10.67 -30.38 -0.05
CA LEU A 408 12.08 -30.16 -0.33
C LEU A 408 12.76 -31.50 -0.60
N ILE A 409 13.55 -31.57 -1.67
CA ILE A 409 14.42 -32.69 -2.00
C ILE A 409 15.88 -32.22 -1.94
N ASP A 410 16.58 -32.62 -0.88
CA ASP A 410 18.00 -32.36 -0.68
C ASP A 410 18.81 -33.66 -0.89
N GLU A 411 19.09 -33.97 -2.16
CA GLU A 411 19.88 -35.17 -2.51
C GLU A 411 21.32 -35.11 -2.01
N GLU A 412 21.87 -33.91 -1.82
CA GLU A 412 23.22 -33.71 -1.30
C GLU A 412 23.32 -34.25 0.14
N ARG A 413 22.34 -33.89 0.98
CA ARG A 413 22.20 -34.43 2.35
C ARG A 413 21.56 -35.82 2.38
N GLY A 414 20.89 -36.22 1.31
CA GLY A 414 20.15 -37.47 1.23
C GLY A 414 18.84 -37.43 2.00
N LEU A 415 18.16 -36.27 2.03
CA LEU A 415 16.94 -36.02 2.80
C LEU A 415 15.83 -35.44 1.93
N LYS A 416 14.62 -35.89 2.21
CA LYS A 416 13.38 -35.33 1.70
C LYS A 416 12.55 -34.84 2.87
N LEU A 417 12.01 -33.64 2.76
CA LEU A 417 11.15 -33.02 3.76
C LEU A 417 9.82 -32.67 3.11
N LYS A 418 8.74 -33.31 3.55
CA LYS A 418 7.38 -32.91 3.20
C LYS A 418 6.80 -32.10 4.33
N GLN A 419 6.35 -30.89 4.02
CA GLN A 419 5.69 -29.99 4.93
C GLN A 419 4.19 -29.91 4.61
N GLU A 420 3.36 -30.03 5.65
CA GLU A 420 1.92 -29.83 5.60
C GLU A 420 1.56 -28.73 6.61
N ALA A 421 1.13 -27.58 6.10
CA ALA A 421 0.80 -26.39 6.88
C ALA A 421 -0.40 -25.67 6.24
N SER A 422 -1.23 -25.04 7.08
CA SER A 422 -2.38 -24.23 6.64
C SER A 422 -2.53 -22.98 7.51
N LEU A 423 -1.43 -22.29 7.80
CA LEU A 423 -1.49 -21.00 8.51
C LEU A 423 -2.18 -19.95 7.61
N PRO A 424 -3.04 -19.07 8.17
CA PRO A 424 -3.48 -18.99 9.56
C PRO A 424 -4.74 -19.81 9.86
N ASP A 425 -5.23 -20.62 8.94
CA ASP A 425 -6.45 -21.44 9.12
C ASP A 425 -6.27 -22.49 10.25
N SER A 426 -5.06 -23.02 10.42
CA SER A 426 -4.64 -23.95 11.49
C SER A 426 -3.31 -23.52 12.11
N ASP A 427 -3.14 -23.72 13.42
CA ASP A 427 -1.88 -23.51 14.16
C ASP A 427 -0.91 -24.71 14.09
N LEU A 428 -1.29 -25.77 13.36
CA LEU A 428 -0.52 -27.01 13.27
C LEU A 428 0.30 -27.10 11.98
N VAL A 429 1.59 -27.38 12.12
CA VAL A 429 2.52 -27.69 11.03
C VAL A 429 3.05 -29.10 11.22
N THR A 430 3.05 -29.90 10.16
CA THR A 430 3.64 -31.24 10.14
C THR A 430 4.80 -31.29 9.16
N LEU A 431 5.93 -31.82 9.61
CA LEU A 431 7.08 -32.16 8.80
C LEU A 431 7.27 -33.68 8.81
N THR A 432 7.14 -34.29 7.63
CA THR A 432 7.49 -35.70 7.40
C THR A 432 8.88 -35.76 6.78
N VAL A 433 9.79 -36.45 7.45
CA VAL A 433 11.18 -36.60 7.04
C VAL A 433 11.40 -38.00 6.48
N SER A 434 12.02 -38.08 5.31
CA SER A 434 12.35 -39.34 4.63
C SER A 434 13.78 -39.28 4.10
N PRO A 435 14.66 -40.23 4.45
CA PRO A 435 15.96 -40.38 3.78
C PRO A 435 15.79 -40.70 2.29
N THR A 436 16.48 -40.01 1.39
CA THR A 436 16.50 -40.37 -0.05
C THR A 436 17.43 -41.56 -0.33
N ARG A 437 18.27 -41.92 0.64
CA ARG A 437 19.19 -43.05 0.61
C ARG A 437 18.72 -44.13 1.59
N ARG A 438 19.14 -45.39 1.38
CA ARG A 438 18.75 -46.53 2.24
C ARG A 438 19.24 -46.45 3.69
N THR A 439 20.12 -45.52 4.02
CA THR A 439 20.71 -45.34 5.35
C THR A 439 20.10 -44.12 6.04
N PRO A 440 19.80 -44.19 7.36
CA PRO A 440 19.39 -43.02 8.13
C PRO A 440 20.39 -41.87 8.01
N VAL A 441 19.89 -40.64 7.96
CA VAL A 441 20.70 -39.43 7.80
C VAL A 441 20.63 -38.60 9.07
N ARG A 442 21.79 -38.16 9.58
CA ARG A 442 21.84 -37.17 10.64
C ARG A 442 21.77 -35.77 10.05
N ALA A 443 20.83 -34.96 10.50
CA ALA A 443 20.73 -33.55 10.12
C ALA A 443 20.05 -32.74 11.23
N ALA A 444 20.45 -31.48 11.34
CA ALA A 444 19.75 -30.49 12.16
C ALA A 444 18.60 -29.85 11.37
N LEU A 445 17.40 -29.88 11.94
CA LEU A 445 16.28 -29.06 11.48
C LEU A 445 16.16 -27.84 12.38
N ARG A 446 16.40 -26.65 11.83
CA ARG A 446 16.29 -25.36 12.53
C ARG A 446 14.96 -24.71 12.15
N LEU A 447 14.02 -24.72 13.08
CA LEU A 447 12.62 -24.34 12.90
C LEU A 447 12.41 -22.91 13.39
N ARG A 448 11.95 -21.98 12.55
CA ARG A 448 11.66 -20.61 13.01
C ARG A 448 10.56 -20.61 14.08
N LEU A 449 10.76 -19.88 15.15
CA LEU A 449 9.73 -19.55 16.14
C LEU A 449 9.32 -18.10 15.90
N PRO A 450 8.17 -17.86 15.23
CA PRO A 450 7.81 -16.52 14.81
C PRO A 450 7.57 -15.57 15.99
N GLU A 451 7.88 -14.28 15.82
CA GLU A 451 7.59 -13.24 16.83
C GLU A 451 6.11 -13.19 17.24
N TRP A 452 5.20 -13.60 16.36
CA TRP A 452 3.76 -13.53 16.60
C TRP A 452 3.18 -14.61 17.51
N LEU A 453 4.00 -15.57 17.96
CA LEU A 453 3.55 -16.70 18.79
C LEU A 453 2.82 -16.23 20.06
N ALA A 454 1.63 -16.76 20.28
CA ALA A 454 0.80 -16.52 21.46
C ALA A 454 1.10 -17.56 22.57
N GLY A 455 2.35 -17.60 23.03
CA GLY A 455 2.84 -18.58 24.01
C GLY A 455 3.96 -19.45 23.45
N GLU A 456 4.25 -20.57 24.13
CA GLU A 456 5.30 -21.50 23.70
C GLU A 456 4.84 -22.36 22.51
N ALA A 457 5.75 -22.59 21.55
CA ALA A 457 5.53 -23.59 20.52
C ALA A 457 5.63 -25.01 21.10
N GLU A 458 4.73 -25.90 20.68
CA GLU A 458 4.78 -27.31 21.10
C GLU A 458 5.35 -28.18 19.99
N LEU A 459 6.41 -28.93 20.30
CA LEU A 459 7.04 -29.85 19.35
C LEU A 459 6.81 -31.30 19.79
N THR A 460 6.29 -32.10 18.88
CA THR A 460 6.14 -33.56 19.07
C THR A 460 6.80 -34.31 17.93
N LEU A 461 7.48 -35.40 18.26
CA LEU A 461 8.04 -36.34 17.29
C LEU A 461 7.34 -37.68 17.43
N ASN A 462 6.77 -38.17 16.34
CA ASN A 462 6.04 -39.45 16.31
C ASN A 462 4.99 -39.55 17.45
N GLY A 463 4.31 -38.42 17.73
CA GLY A 463 3.28 -38.30 18.77
C GLY A 463 3.80 -38.08 20.20
N SER A 464 5.12 -38.09 20.43
CA SER A 464 5.72 -37.86 21.75
C SER A 464 6.31 -36.46 21.85
N ARG A 465 6.02 -35.72 22.92
CA ARG A 465 6.59 -34.38 23.16
C ARG A 465 8.11 -34.46 23.23
N LEU A 466 8.80 -33.56 22.52
CA LEU A 466 10.24 -33.40 22.63
C LEU A 466 10.55 -32.54 23.86
N ALA A 467 11.23 -33.11 24.86
CA ALA A 467 11.57 -32.42 26.11
C ALA A 467 12.82 -31.53 25.98
N ASP A 468 13.75 -31.85 25.08
CA ASP A 468 15.07 -31.23 24.96
C ASP A 468 15.20 -30.33 23.71
N VAL A 469 14.17 -29.54 23.39
CA VAL A 469 14.24 -28.60 22.26
C VAL A 469 14.94 -27.33 22.70
N ARG A 470 16.10 -27.04 22.09
CA ARG A 470 16.80 -25.78 22.31
C ARG A 470 16.15 -24.69 21.45
N ALA A 471 15.41 -23.80 22.10
CA ALA A 471 14.98 -22.55 21.50
C ALA A 471 16.06 -21.49 21.74
N GLN A 472 16.66 -20.97 20.68
CA GLN A 472 17.67 -19.93 20.74
C GLN A 472 17.53 -18.99 19.53
N ASP A 473 17.65 -17.69 19.77
CA ASP A 473 17.69 -16.64 18.73
C ASP A 473 16.53 -16.72 17.72
N GLY A 474 15.32 -17.06 18.21
CA GLY A 474 14.11 -17.19 17.39
C GLY A 474 13.97 -18.51 16.62
N PHE A 475 14.76 -19.54 16.96
CA PHE A 475 14.66 -20.85 16.31
C PHE A 475 14.70 -22.00 17.33
N ALA A 476 13.95 -23.07 17.05
CA ALA A 476 14.05 -24.36 17.70
C ALA A 476 14.91 -25.30 16.86
N GLU A 477 15.96 -25.87 17.44
CA GLU A 477 16.83 -26.84 16.74
C GLU A 477 16.53 -28.28 17.16
N VAL A 478 16.40 -29.15 16.16
CA VAL A 478 16.29 -30.61 16.33
C VAL A 478 17.39 -31.30 15.51
N ASP A 479 18.54 -31.57 16.15
CA ASP A 479 19.65 -32.35 15.57
C ASP A 479 19.55 -33.82 15.97
N ARG A 480 19.27 -34.68 14.99
CA ARG A 480 19.16 -36.13 15.21
C ARG A 480 19.38 -36.92 13.92
N VAL A 481 19.40 -38.24 14.09
CA VAL A 481 19.27 -39.20 13.00
C VAL A 481 17.79 -39.35 12.64
N TRP A 482 17.48 -39.15 11.36
CA TRP A 482 16.14 -39.23 10.78
C TRP A 482 15.94 -40.56 10.05
N ASN A 483 14.79 -41.17 10.27
CA ASN A 483 14.34 -42.41 9.63
C ASN A 483 13.18 -42.15 8.69
N GLU A 484 12.91 -43.11 7.82
CA GLU A 484 11.76 -43.05 6.92
C GLU A 484 10.45 -42.84 7.70
N GLY A 485 9.73 -41.77 7.35
CA GLY A 485 8.41 -41.49 7.91
C GLY A 485 8.43 -40.83 9.29
N ASP A 486 9.58 -40.41 9.81
CA ASP A 486 9.64 -39.64 11.05
C ASP A 486 8.78 -38.36 10.90
N ARG A 487 7.87 -38.13 11.85
CA ARG A 487 6.88 -37.06 11.81
C ARG A 487 7.12 -36.08 12.95
N LEU A 488 7.66 -34.91 12.62
CA LEU A 488 7.82 -33.79 13.52
C LEU A 488 6.63 -32.83 13.37
N THR A 489 5.88 -32.62 14.44
CA THR A 489 4.71 -31.73 14.44
C THR A 489 4.99 -30.54 15.34
N LEU A 490 4.74 -29.34 14.83
CA LEU A 490 4.85 -28.08 15.54
C LEU A 490 3.45 -27.50 15.71
N ARG A 491 3.11 -27.09 16.92
CA ARG A 491 1.97 -26.22 17.19
C ARG A 491 2.48 -24.81 17.44
N LEU A 492 1.94 -23.84 16.71
CA LEU A 492 2.33 -22.43 16.73
C LEU A 492 1.13 -21.59 17.19
N PRO A 493 0.88 -21.45 18.50
CA PRO A 493 -0.30 -20.75 19.01
C PRO A 493 -0.46 -19.35 18.40
N MET A 494 -1.66 -19.04 17.91
CA MET A 494 -2.01 -17.75 17.31
C MET A 494 -3.09 -17.04 18.14
N THR A 495 -2.97 -15.73 18.28
CA THR A 495 -4.00 -14.88 18.87
C THR A 495 -4.21 -13.61 18.05
N MET A 496 -5.29 -12.88 18.34
CA MET A 496 -5.54 -11.55 17.77
C MET A 496 -4.67 -10.50 18.45
N ARG A 497 -4.11 -9.57 17.68
CA ARG A 497 -3.36 -8.41 18.17
C ARG A 497 -3.86 -7.14 17.48
N ALA A 498 -3.97 -6.06 18.25
CA ALA A 498 -4.19 -4.72 17.75
C ALA A 498 -2.84 -3.99 17.68
N ILE A 499 -2.56 -3.32 16.57
CA ILE A 499 -1.29 -2.64 16.30
C ILE A 499 -1.59 -1.20 15.89
N GLY A 500 -1.23 -0.25 16.74
CA GLY A 500 -1.37 1.18 16.48
C GLY A 500 -0.28 1.72 15.54
N LEU A 501 -0.51 2.93 15.03
CA LEU A 501 0.50 3.70 14.29
C LEU A 501 1.30 4.60 15.25
N PRO A 502 2.58 4.91 14.96
CA PRO A 502 3.40 5.72 15.86
C PRO A 502 2.85 7.13 16.14
N ASP A 503 2.28 7.80 15.13
CA ASP A 503 1.66 9.12 15.24
C ASP A 503 0.18 9.11 15.64
N ALA A 504 -0.46 7.94 15.58
CA ALA A 504 -1.84 7.75 16.01
C ALA A 504 -2.02 6.37 16.67
N PRO A 505 -1.67 6.21 17.96
CA PRO A 505 -1.74 4.93 18.66
C PRO A 505 -3.15 4.31 18.70
N HIS A 506 -4.19 5.13 18.64
CA HIS A 506 -5.60 4.69 18.60
C HIS A 506 -6.10 4.37 17.18
N ALA A 507 -5.31 4.62 16.13
CA ALA A 507 -5.58 4.11 14.78
C ALA A 507 -4.95 2.72 14.63
N VAL A 508 -5.75 1.67 14.83
CA VAL A 508 -5.25 0.31 14.99
C VAL A 508 -5.59 -0.60 13.81
N ALA A 509 -4.63 -1.42 13.41
CA ALA A 509 -4.84 -2.57 12.54
C ALA A 509 -4.88 -3.87 13.35
N PHE A 510 -5.58 -4.88 12.85
CA PHE A 510 -5.69 -6.18 13.52
C PHE A 510 -4.90 -7.26 12.81
N LYS A 511 -4.21 -8.11 13.58
CA LYS A 511 -3.51 -9.31 13.08
C LYS A 511 -3.95 -10.57 13.81
N TYR A 512 -4.09 -11.67 13.09
CA TYR A 512 -4.22 -13.01 13.66
C TYR A 512 -3.03 -13.88 13.20
N GLY A 513 -2.13 -14.18 14.14
CA GLY A 513 -0.82 -14.77 13.81
C GLY A 513 -0.05 -13.91 12.79
N PRO A 514 0.36 -14.46 11.63
CA PRO A 514 1.07 -13.70 10.60
C PRO A 514 0.15 -12.80 9.75
N ALA A 515 -1.17 -13.05 9.72
CA ALA A 515 -2.08 -12.39 8.80
C ALA A 515 -2.59 -11.05 9.34
N VAL A 516 -2.39 -9.98 8.57
CA VAL A 516 -3.12 -8.71 8.68
C VAL A 516 -4.55 -8.95 8.24
N LEU A 517 -5.49 -8.42 9.02
CA LEU A 517 -6.91 -8.50 8.73
C LEU A 517 -7.41 -7.17 8.14
N SER A 518 -8.45 -7.28 7.32
CA SER A 518 -9.22 -6.12 6.85
C SER A 518 -10.71 -6.43 6.88
N ALA A 519 -11.54 -5.43 7.15
CA ALA A 519 -12.99 -5.55 7.01
C ALA A 519 -13.45 -5.09 5.62
N GLY A 520 -14.44 -5.77 5.07
CA GLY A 520 -15.05 -5.43 3.79
C GLY A 520 -16.05 -4.29 3.96
N LEU A 521 -16.07 -3.37 3.00
CA LEU A 521 -16.87 -2.14 3.01
C LEU A 521 -17.82 -2.06 1.80
N GLY A 522 -18.04 -3.17 1.11
CA GLY A 522 -18.97 -3.24 -0.04
C GLY A 522 -18.31 -2.86 -1.37
N ARG A 523 -19.16 -2.71 -2.40
CA ARG A 523 -18.73 -2.57 -3.81
C ARG A 523 -19.27 -1.30 -4.49
N GLU A 524 -19.81 -0.39 -3.70
CA GLU A 524 -20.44 0.84 -4.19
C GLU A 524 -19.37 1.81 -4.73
N ASP A 525 -19.70 2.47 -5.84
CA ASP A 525 -18.90 3.51 -6.49
C ASP A 525 -17.41 3.22 -6.66
N MET A 526 -17.04 1.96 -6.93
CA MET A 526 -15.64 1.57 -7.16
C MET A 526 -15.14 2.07 -8.53
N THR A 527 -14.83 3.36 -8.61
CA THR A 527 -14.28 3.99 -9.82
C THR A 527 -12.77 4.21 -9.71
N GLU A 528 -12.08 3.99 -10.81
CA GLU A 528 -10.64 4.20 -10.94
C GLU A 528 -10.34 5.58 -11.56
N SER A 529 -9.18 6.13 -11.24
CA SER A 529 -8.59 7.31 -11.87
C SER A 529 -7.12 7.02 -12.21
N ALA A 530 -6.40 8.02 -12.72
CA ALA A 530 -4.96 7.93 -13.01
C ALA A 530 -4.18 9.03 -12.27
N THR A 531 -2.94 8.72 -11.89
CA THR A 531 -1.98 9.68 -11.30
C THR A 531 -0.62 9.57 -11.98
N GLY A 532 0.19 10.64 -11.88
CA GLY A 532 1.56 10.69 -12.36
C GLY A 532 1.68 10.28 -13.83
N VAL A 533 2.53 9.28 -14.10
CA VAL A 533 2.76 8.72 -15.43
C VAL A 533 1.71 7.65 -15.79
N ALA A 534 0.42 7.96 -15.65
CA ALA A 534 -0.70 7.06 -15.96
C ALA A 534 -0.71 5.75 -15.15
N VAL A 535 -0.53 5.87 -13.83
CA VAL A 535 -0.74 4.77 -12.89
C VAL A 535 -2.19 4.80 -12.41
N SER A 536 -2.90 3.67 -12.49
CA SER A 536 -4.30 3.58 -12.08
C SER A 536 -4.44 3.52 -10.56
N VAL A 537 -5.42 4.24 -10.02
CA VAL A 537 -5.63 4.40 -8.57
C VAL A 537 -7.12 4.39 -8.21
N PRO A 538 -7.48 3.92 -7.00
CA PRO A 538 -8.87 3.90 -6.57
C PRO A 538 -9.31 5.29 -6.09
N THR A 539 -10.57 5.64 -6.34
CA THR A 539 -11.21 6.84 -5.77
C THR A 539 -12.07 6.51 -4.54
N ARG A 540 -12.46 7.54 -3.80
CA ARG A 540 -13.36 7.44 -2.63
C ARG A 540 -14.37 8.61 -2.64
N SER A 541 -15.28 8.60 -3.60
CA SER A 541 -16.38 9.58 -3.70
C SER A 541 -17.47 9.42 -2.62
N MET A 542 -17.53 8.27 -1.95
CA MET A 542 -18.54 7.97 -0.93
C MET A 542 -18.04 8.22 0.51
N LEU A 543 -18.98 8.43 1.45
CA LEU A 543 -18.65 8.47 2.87
C LEU A 543 -18.28 7.06 3.36
N VAL A 544 -17.15 6.97 4.05
CA VAL A 544 -16.68 5.74 4.67
C VAL A 544 -16.41 6.05 6.12
N LYS A 545 -17.05 5.29 7.01
CA LYS A 545 -16.72 5.28 8.43
C LYS A 545 -15.41 4.53 8.63
N ASP A 546 -14.41 5.19 9.19
CA ASP A 546 -13.07 4.66 9.45
C ASP A 546 -12.72 4.61 10.94
N PHE A 547 -13.73 4.74 11.81
CA PHE A 547 -13.62 4.64 13.25
C PHE A 547 -14.61 3.62 13.82
N VAL A 548 -14.31 3.14 15.02
CA VAL A 548 -15.12 2.24 15.83
C VAL A 548 -15.32 2.91 17.18
N THR A 549 -16.58 3.00 17.62
CA THR A 549 -16.91 3.60 18.91
C THR A 549 -16.98 2.54 19.99
N VAL A 550 -16.38 2.83 21.15
CA VAL A 550 -16.27 1.92 22.29
C VAL A 550 -16.77 2.57 23.57
N ASP A 551 -17.16 1.74 24.53
CA ASP A 551 -17.43 2.17 25.90
C ASP A 551 -16.12 2.19 26.71
N GLY A 552 -15.89 3.27 27.46
CA GLY A 552 -14.62 3.53 28.15
C GLY A 552 -13.57 4.16 27.24
N SER A 553 -12.37 4.37 27.78
CA SER A 553 -11.28 4.97 27.01
C SER A 553 -10.73 4.00 25.95
N PRO A 554 -10.13 4.49 24.84
CA PRO A 554 -9.52 3.62 23.85
C PRO A 554 -8.42 2.73 24.43
N ASP A 555 -7.64 3.25 25.39
CA ASP A 555 -6.56 2.51 26.05
C ASP A 555 -7.11 1.32 26.85
N GLU A 556 -8.15 1.51 27.67
CA GLU A 556 -8.80 0.42 28.43
C GLU A 556 -9.41 -0.65 27.50
N TRP A 557 -9.99 -0.22 26.38
CA TRP A 557 -10.52 -1.14 25.39
C TRP A 557 -9.41 -1.97 24.74
N LEU A 558 -8.28 -1.34 24.38
CA LEU A 558 -7.12 -2.00 23.77
C LEU A 558 -6.39 -2.94 24.74
N GLU A 559 -6.26 -2.58 26.02
CA GLU A 559 -5.69 -3.46 27.05
C GLU A 559 -6.51 -4.75 27.21
N SER A 560 -7.84 -4.65 27.07
CA SER A 560 -8.76 -5.80 27.14
C SER A 560 -9.02 -6.45 25.78
N PHE A 561 -8.32 -6.05 24.71
CA PHE A 561 -8.61 -6.44 23.33
C PHE A 561 -8.66 -7.96 23.10
N SER A 562 -7.87 -8.74 23.85
CA SER A 562 -7.89 -10.20 23.76
C SER A 562 -9.28 -10.83 24.00
N ALA A 563 -10.17 -10.12 24.70
CA ALA A 563 -11.56 -10.51 24.96
C ALA A 563 -12.61 -9.78 24.09
N ARG A 564 -12.18 -8.89 23.18
CA ARG A 564 -13.05 -8.00 22.37
C ARG A 564 -13.28 -8.47 20.94
N TRP A 565 -13.10 -9.77 20.67
CA TRP A 565 -13.32 -10.34 19.34
C TRP A 565 -13.87 -11.76 19.43
N ALA A 566 -14.48 -12.22 18.34
CA ALA A 566 -14.90 -13.60 18.17
C ALA A 566 -14.56 -14.11 16.76
N LYS A 567 -14.02 -15.32 16.65
CA LYS A 567 -13.89 -16.03 15.36
C LYS A 567 -15.25 -16.60 14.97
N ARG A 568 -15.66 -16.40 13.71
CA ARG A 568 -16.87 -17.02 13.16
C ARG A 568 -16.64 -18.51 12.93
N GLU A 569 -17.65 -19.32 13.24
CA GLU A 569 -17.55 -20.78 13.12
C GLU A 569 -17.22 -21.22 11.69
N GLY A 570 -16.26 -22.13 11.55
CA GLY A 570 -15.86 -22.72 10.25
C GLY A 570 -15.20 -21.78 9.26
N LYS A 571 -14.90 -20.53 9.64
CA LYS A 571 -14.26 -19.54 8.75
C LYS A 571 -13.10 -18.83 9.44
N LEU A 572 -12.13 -18.38 8.65
CA LEU A 572 -11.09 -17.46 9.10
C LEU A 572 -11.59 -16.01 9.00
N GLU A 573 -12.68 -15.74 9.72
CA GLU A 573 -13.36 -14.46 9.78
C GLU A 573 -13.59 -14.10 11.26
N PHE A 574 -13.50 -12.82 11.58
CA PHE A 574 -13.58 -12.32 12.95
C PHE A 574 -14.51 -11.11 13.02
N VAL A 575 -15.18 -10.96 14.16
CA VAL A 575 -16.03 -9.80 14.48
C VAL A 575 -15.60 -9.20 15.81
N LEU A 576 -15.77 -7.89 15.97
CA LEU A 576 -15.53 -7.19 17.23
C LEU A 576 -16.67 -7.46 18.23
N ARG A 577 -16.41 -7.17 19.51
CA ARG A 577 -17.37 -7.23 20.62
C ARG A 577 -17.29 -6.00 21.50
N GLY A 578 -18.44 -5.48 21.91
CA GLY A 578 -18.55 -4.30 22.76
C GLY A 578 -18.23 -3.02 22.00
N THR A 579 -18.66 -2.94 20.75
CA THR A 579 -18.48 -1.79 19.85
C THR A 579 -19.78 -1.46 19.13
N ASP A 580 -19.85 -0.29 18.50
CA ASP A 580 -20.97 0.08 17.64
C ASP A 580 -20.95 -0.62 16.25
N GLU A 581 -19.93 -1.44 16.00
CA GLU A 581 -19.70 -2.20 14.77
C GLU A 581 -19.84 -3.72 14.96
N ASP A 582 -20.32 -4.14 16.13
CA ASP A 582 -20.56 -5.54 16.47
C ASP A 582 -21.44 -6.21 15.38
N ASP A 583 -20.97 -7.36 14.89
CA ASP A 583 -21.58 -8.16 13.83
C ASP A 583 -21.74 -7.46 12.45
N ARG A 584 -21.36 -6.18 12.29
CA ARG A 584 -21.36 -5.44 11.01
C ARG A 584 -20.02 -5.55 10.29
N LEU A 585 -18.92 -5.25 10.98
CA LEU A 585 -17.58 -5.38 10.41
C LEU A 585 -17.08 -6.82 10.55
N VAL A 586 -16.85 -7.46 9.39
CA VAL A 586 -16.28 -8.81 9.32
C VAL A 586 -14.85 -8.73 8.81
N PHE A 587 -13.91 -9.01 9.71
CA PHE A 587 -12.48 -8.98 9.47
C PHE A 587 -12.00 -10.34 8.92
N ALA A 588 -11.25 -10.33 7.83
CA ALA A 588 -10.67 -11.52 7.21
C ALA A 588 -9.24 -11.21 6.73
N PRO A 589 -8.38 -12.23 6.51
CA PRO A 589 -7.02 -12.02 6.01
C PRO A 589 -6.99 -11.12 4.77
N HIS A 590 -6.26 -10.02 4.85
CA HIS A 590 -6.24 -8.97 3.84
C HIS A 590 -5.79 -9.47 2.47
N TYR A 591 -4.83 -10.40 2.46
CA TYR A 591 -4.32 -11.00 1.23
C TYR A 591 -5.36 -11.87 0.50
N LYS A 592 -6.45 -12.30 1.17
CA LYS A 592 -7.57 -13.02 0.55
C LYS A 592 -8.72 -12.11 0.09
N ARG A 593 -8.68 -10.79 0.40
CA ARG A 593 -9.76 -9.85 0.10
C ARG A 593 -9.54 -9.15 -1.23
N HIS A 594 -10.48 -9.29 -2.17
CA HIS A 594 -10.39 -8.74 -3.53
C HIS A 594 -11.75 -8.28 -4.04
N GLY A 595 -11.76 -7.29 -4.95
CA GLY A 595 -12.96 -6.88 -5.67
C GLY A 595 -14.02 -6.18 -4.82
N GLU A 596 -13.63 -5.60 -3.69
CA GLU A 596 -14.46 -4.79 -2.79
C GLU A 596 -13.60 -3.71 -2.10
N ARG A 597 -14.25 -2.70 -1.53
CA ARG A 597 -13.62 -1.72 -0.64
C ARG A 597 -13.24 -2.37 0.69
N TYR A 598 -12.19 -1.87 1.33
CA TYR A 598 -11.72 -2.44 2.59
C TYR A 598 -11.19 -1.39 3.58
N GLY A 599 -11.11 -1.77 4.85
CA GLY A 599 -10.43 -1.03 5.91
C GLY A 599 -9.44 -1.91 6.67
N ILE A 600 -8.19 -1.47 6.81
CA ILE A 600 -7.15 -2.12 7.62
C ILE A 600 -7.05 -1.44 8.98
N TYR A 601 -6.87 -0.12 8.99
CA TYR A 601 -6.76 0.67 10.21
C TYR A 601 -8.09 1.32 10.59
N TRP A 602 -8.39 1.29 11.88
CA TRP A 602 -9.62 1.83 12.46
C TRP A 602 -9.27 2.70 13.65
N ARG A 603 -9.79 3.93 13.69
CA ARG A 603 -9.67 4.77 14.88
C ARG A 603 -10.58 4.22 15.98
N ILE A 604 -10.04 3.89 17.13
CA ILE A 604 -10.83 3.54 18.31
C ILE A 604 -11.19 4.83 19.03
N VAL A 605 -12.49 5.12 19.11
CA VAL A 605 -13.00 6.39 19.60
C VAL A 605 -13.92 6.16 20.80
N GLU A 606 -13.64 6.82 21.91
CA GLU A 606 -14.49 6.76 23.09
C GLU A 606 -15.85 7.42 22.83
N ARG A 607 -16.91 6.80 23.35
CA ARG A 607 -18.26 7.37 23.35
C ARG A 607 -18.26 8.76 23.97
N ASP A 608 -18.95 9.70 23.34
CA ASP A 608 -19.08 11.10 23.80
C ASP A 608 -17.80 11.94 23.82
N SER A 609 -16.65 11.37 23.42
CA SER A 609 -15.40 12.09 23.30
C SER A 609 -15.51 13.28 22.32
N PRO A 610 -14.68 14.32 22.49
CA PRO A 610 -14.60 15.42 21.52
C PRO A 610 -14.29 14.94 20.09
N GLU A 611 -13.55 13.83 19.94
CA GLU A 611 -13.27 13.23 18.64
C GLU A 611 -14.52 12.65 17.97
N LEU A 612 -15.34 11.88 18.71
CA LEU A 612 -16.62 11.39 18.17
C LEU A 612 -17.53 12.54 17.78
N GLN A 613 -17.59 13.60 18.59
CA GLN A 613 -18.38 14.79 18.29
C GLN A 613 -17.93 15.46 16.97
N ARG A 614 -16.62 15.50 16.68
CA ARG A 614 -16.12 15.97 15.37
C ARG A 614 -16.59 15.08 14.23
N HIS A 615 -16.52 13.75 14.39
CA HIS A 615 -16.99 12.82 13.35
C HIS A 615 -18.49 12.95 13.08
N ILE A 616 -19.32 13.07 14.12
CA ILE A 616 -20.77 13.31 13.98
C ILE A 616 -21.01 14.63 13.24
N LEU A 617 -20.32 15.70 13.64
CA LEU A 617 -20.44 17.01 13.01
C LEU A 617 -20.07 16.97 11.53
N GLU A 618 -18.95 16.34 11.18
CA GLU A 618 -18.50 16.18 9.80
C GLU A 618 -19.48 15.36 8.97
N ALA A 619 -20.00 14.25 9.51
CA ALA A 619 -21.01 13.44 8.84
C ALA A 619 -22.30 14.23 8.58
N LYS A 620 -22.78 14.99 9.57
CA LYS A 620 -23.94 15.88 9.43
C LYS A 620 -23.68 17.00 8.42
N ARG A 621 -22.48 17.58 8.41
CA ARG A 621 -22.06 18.62 7.45
C ARG A 621 -22.02 18.11 6.01
N LYS A 622 -21.54 16.88 5.80
CA LYS A 622 -21.55 16.24 4.47
C LYS A 622 -22.97 15.91 4.04
N SER A 623 -23.76 15.27 4.89
CA SER A 623 -25.15 14.90 4.60
C SER A 623 -26.03 16.11 4.28
N ARG A 624 -25.90 17.24 5.00
CA ARG A 624 -26.63 18.48 4.64
C ARG A 624 -26.21 19.05 3.31
N ALA A 625 -24.93 18.95 2.94
CA ALA A 625 -24.47 19.44 1.65
C ALA A 625 -25.08 18.63 0.50
N GLU A 626 -25.12 17.30 0.64
CA GLU A 626 -25.78 16.40 -0.31
C GLU A 626 -27.29 16.66 -0.40
N ASP A 627 -28.00 16.72 0.74
CA ASP A 627 -29.46 16.91 0.78
C ASP A 627 -29.89 18.28 0.19
N ALA A 628 -29.06 19.32 0.30
CA ALA A 628 -29.32 20.66 -0.24
C ALA A 628 -28.88 20.84 -1.71
N THR A 629 -28.18 19.87 -2.30
CA THR A 629 -27.63 19.97 -3.65
C THR A 629 -28.75 20.10 -4.70
N VAL A 630 -28.63 21.12 -5.56
CA VAL A 630 -29.47 21.31 -6.76
C VAL A 630 -28.78 20.72 -7.98
N ASP A 631 -27.47 20.97 -8.12
CA ASP A 631 -26.62 20.38 -9.14
C ASP A 631 -25.22 20.13 -8.56
N SER A 632 -24.56 19.09 -9.05
CA SER A 632 -23.20 18.77 -8.62
C SER A 632 -22.37 18.28 -9.79
N LEU A 633 -21.14 18.78 -9.84
CA LEU A 633 -20.13 18.42 -10.80
C LEU A 633 -18.91 17.86 -10.07
N PRO A 634 -18.63 16.56 -10.20
CA PRO A 634 -17.32 16.00 -9.88
C PRO A 634 -16.28 16.58 -10.86
N VAL A 635 -15.46 17.48 -10.37
CA VAL A 635 -14.47 18.24 -11.15
C VAL A 635 -13.36 17.29 -11.62
N GLY A 636 -12.91 17.44 -12.86
CA GLY A 636 -11.91 16.57 -13.46
C GLY A 636 -12.45 15.22 -13.96
N ASN A 637 -13.77 15.00 -13.92
CA ASN A 637 -14.39 13.84 -14.55
C ASN A 637 -14.90 14.20 -15.95
N ASP A 638 -14.23 13.69 -16.98
CA ASP A 638 -14.52 14.03 -18.39
C ASP A 638 -15.99 13.88 -18.78
N GLN A 639 -16.69 12.85 -18.30
CA GLN A 639 -18.09 12.64 -18.65
C GLN A 639 -18.99 13.74 -18.04
N TYR A 640 -18.86 13.98 -16.73
CA TYR A 640 -19.68 14.97 -16.04
C TYR A 640 -19.32 16.39 -16.48
N GLU A 641 -18.05 16.69 -16.70
CA GLU A 641 -17.62 18.01 -17.18
C GLU A 641 -18.16 18.33 -18.57
N LEU A 642 -18.25 17.34 -19.47
CA LEU A 642 -18.89 17.51 -20.78
C LEU A 642 -20.40 17.77 -20.66
N GLU A 643 -21.10 17.05 -19.76
CA GLU A 643 -22.52 17.29 -19.47
C GLU A 643 -22.76 18.72 -18.96
N HIS A 644 -21.80 19.27 -18.22
CA HIS A 644 -21.81 20.64 -17.71
C HIS A 644 -21.10 21.65 -18.64
N LYS A 645 -20.93 21.30 -19.93
CA LYS A 645 -20.40 22.18 -20.99
C LYS A 645 -19.06 22.83 -20.64
N VAL A 646 -18.13 22.05 -20.09
CA VAL A 646 -16.79 22.53 -19.75
C VAL A 646 -16.16 23.31 -20.89
N CYS A 647 -15.61 24.49 -20.57
CA CYS A 647 -14.89 25.34 -21.51
C CYS A 647 -13.77 26.08 -20.79
N GLY A 648 -12.72 26.48 -21.51
CA GLY A 648 -11.60 27.19 -20.90
C GLY A 648 -10.42 27.37 -21.83
N GLU A 649 -9.42 28.09 -21.33
CA GLU A 649 -8.12 28.31 -21.96
C GLU A 649 -7.00 28.03 -20.95
N LYS A 650 -5.96 27.32 -21.40
CA LYS A 650 -4.83 26.90 -20.55
C LYS A 650 -5.26 26.16 -19.28
N THR A 651 -6.18 25.21 -19.44
CA THR A 651 -6.73 24.39 -18.35
C THR A 651 -6.44 22.91 -18.56
N PHE A 652 -6.26 22.18 -17.46
CA PHE A 652 -6.01 20.74 -17.45
C PHE A 652 -6.64 20.09 -16.20
N VAL A 653 -6.76 18.77 -16.23
CA VAL A 653 -7.22 17.93 -15.11
C VAL A 653 -6.03 17.27 -14.44
N ASP A 654 -6.09 17.11 -13.12
CA ASP A 654 -5.09 16.44 -12.32
C ASP A 654 -5.75 15.74 -11.10
N VAL A 655 -4.98 14.97 -10.34
CA VAL A 655 -5.39 14.43 -9.03
C VAL A 655 -4.41 14.92 -7.98
N TRP A 656 -4.93 15.57 -6.94
CA TRP A 656 -4.15 16.08 -5.82
C TRP A 656 -4.73 15.53 -4.52
N ASP A 657 -3.90 14.89 -3.69
CA ASP A 657 -4.29 14.39 -2.36
C ASP A 657 -5.58 13.53 -2.39
N GLY A 658 -5.67 12.64 -3.39
CA GLY A 658 -6.80 11.73 -3.60
C GLY A 658 -8.05 12.37 -4.24
N SER A 659 -8.07 13.69 -4.42
CA SER A 659 -9.19 14.43 -5.03
C SER A 659 -8.86 14.84 -6.47
N THR A 660 -9.80 14.64 -7.38
CA THR A 660 -9.70 15.16 -8.76
C THR A 660 -9.74 16.69 -8.75
N THR A 661 -9.08 17.33 -9.71
CA THR A 661 -9.07 18.79 -9.82
C THR A 661 -9.02 19.24 -11.27
N ARG A 662 -9.65 20.39 -11.54
CA ARG A 662 -9.46 21.15 -12.78
C ARG A 662 -8.78 22.46 -12.44
N ARG A 663 -7.67 22.71 -13.11
CA ARG A 663 -6.78 23.84 -12.86
C ARG A 663 -6.57 24.65 -14.12
N ALA A 664 -6.14 25.89 -13.97
CA ALA A 664 -5.67 26.70 -15.09
C ALA A 664 -4.33 27.35 -14.76
N GLU A 665 -3.50 27.51 -15.79
CA GLU A 665 -2.22 28.21 -15.71
C GLU A 665 -2.43 29.74 -15.60
N ASN A 666 -1.33 30.49 -15.42
CA ASN A 666 -1.37 31.95 -15.40
C ASN A 666 -2.03 32.55 -16.67
N GLY A 667 -3.05 33.38 -16.44
CA GLY A 667 -3.86 34.00 -17.48
C GLY A 667 -4.84 33.04 -18.15
N GLY A 668 -4.98 31.82 -17.63
CA GLY A 668 -5.98 30.84 -18.05
C GLY A 668 -7.29 30.97 -17.30
N TRP A 669 -8.29 30.22 -17.77
CA TRP A 669 -9.59 30.12 -17.12
C TRP A 669 -10.28 28.82 -17.49
N PHE A 670 -11.25 28.41 -16.68
CA PHE A 670 -12.17 27.33 -17.01
C PHE A 670 -13.56 27.64 -16.45
N GLY A 671 -14.59 26.99 -16.97
CA GLY A 671 -15.96 27.21 -16.54
C GLY A 671 -16.92 26.12 -17.00
N TYR A 672 -18.10 26.15 -16.40
CA TYR A 672 -19.16 25.17 -16.56
C TYR A 672 -20.53 25.85 -16.54
N THR A 673 -21.54 25.18 -17.08
CA THR A 673 -22.95 25.55 -16.90
C THR A 673 -23.57 24.65 -15.84
N LEU A 674 -23.97 25.22 -14.69
CA LEU A 674 -24.62 24.49 -13.59
C LEU A 674 -26.11 24.81 -13.53
N LYS A 675 -26.96 23.84 -13.18
CA LYS A 675 -28.39 24.06 -12.96
C LYS A 675 -28.63 24.86 -11.69
N VAL A 676 -29.69 25.66 -11.71
CA VAL A 676 -30.18 26.43 -10.58
C VAL A 676 -31.71 26.46 -10.57
N ARG A 677 -32.31 26.70 -9.41
CA ARG A 677 -33.75 26.98 -9.28
C ARG A 677 -34.09 28.44 -9.62
N PRO A 678 -35.01 28.72 -10.56
CA PRO A 678 -35.42 30.08 -10.89
C PRO A 678 -36.01 30.83 -9.68
N ARG A 679 -35.67 32.12 -9.53
CA ARG A 679 -36.18 33.05 -8.51
C ARG A 679 -35.99 32.63 -7.05
N GLU A 680 -35.10 31.68 -6.79
CA GLU A 680 -34.74 31.22 -5.45
C GLU A 680 -33.30 31.61 -5.16
N GLU A 681 -33.02 32.06 -3.93
CA GLU A 681 -31.65 32.21 -3.44
C GLU A 681 -30.98 30.84 -3.39
N GLN A 682 -29.74 30.77 -3.86
CA GLN A 682 -28.91 29.55 -3.86
C GLN A 682 -27.48 29.88 -3.44
N ILE A 683 -26.65 28.85 -3.33
CA ILE A 683 -25.25 28.93 -2.96
C ILE A 683 -24.44 28.17 -4.02
N LEU A 684 -23.33 28.75 -4.46
CA LEU A 684 -22.26 28.06 -5.15
C LEU A 684 -21.24 27.57 -4.12
N GLU A 685 -21.08 26.27 -3.97
CA GLU A 685 -20.06 25.65 -3.10
C GLU A 685 -18.91 25.13 -3.97
N ALA A 686 -17.69 25.60 -3.70
CA ALA A 686 -16.48 25.17 -4.39
C ALA A 686 -15.41 24.73 -3.38
N THR A 687 -14.71 23.64 -3.71
CA THR A 687 -13.62 23.10 -2.88
C THR A 687 -12.28 23.61 -3.39
N PHE A 688 -11.46 24.10 -2.45
CA PHE A 688 -10.11 24.59 -2.66
C PHE A 688 -9.14 23.84 -1.74
N PHE A 689 -7.84 24.04 -1.93
CA PHE A 689 -6.80 23.46 -1.10
C PHE A 689 -5.95 24.59 -0.48
N SER A 690 -5.66 24.51 0.81
CA SER A 690 -4.74 25.43 1.49
C SER A 690 -3.39 24.79 1.76
N GLY A 691 -2.32 25.59 1.79
CA GLY A 691 -0.95 25.14 2.02
C GLY A 691 -0.16 24.81 0.74
N HIS A 692 1.17 24.78 0.87
CA HIS A 692 2.16 24.67 -0.23
C HIS A 692 1.97 25.67 -1.38
N ARG A 693 1.07 25.34 -2.32
CA ARG A 693 0.78 26.07 -3.56
C ARG A 693 -0.72 26.38 -3.72
N GLY A 694 -1.54 26.07 -2.72
CA GLY A 694 -3.01 26.16 -2.79
C GLY A 694 -3.57 27.56 -2.54
N ASP A 695 -2.92 28.36 -1.68
CA ASP A 695 -3.39 29.71 -1.32
C ASP A 695 -3.06 30.73 -2.43
N ARG A 696 -3.88 30.71 -3.48
CA ARG A 696 -3.70 31.53 -4.69
C ARG A 696 -5.00 32.24 -5.06
N PRO A 697 -4.92 33.48 -5.57
CA PRO A 697 -6.11 34.22 -5.93
C PRO A 697 -6.83 33.58 -7.13
N ILE A 698 -8.16 33.55 -7.07
CA ILE A 698 -9.01 33.07 -8.14
C ILE A 698 -10.25 33.97 -8.25
N ALA A 699 -10.54 34.44 -9.45
CA ALA A 699 -11.74 35.25 -9.71
C ALA A 699 -12.88 34.33 -10.14
N ILE A 700 -14.05 34.48 -9.53
CA ILE A 700 -15.23 33.64 -9.77
C ILE A 700 -16.35 34.53 -10.33
N GLU A 701 -16.82 34.20 -11.52
CA GLU A 701 -17.97 34.84 -12.18
C GLU A 701 -19.15 33.87 -12.21
N ALA A 702 -20.36 34.37 -11.97
CA ALA A 702 -21.61 33.61 -12.12
C ALA A 702 -22.62 34.42 -12.94
N GLY A 703 -23.12 33.86 -14.03
CA GLY A 703 -24.06 34.55 -14.93
C GLY A 703 -23.53 35.86 -15.52
N GLY A 704 -22.19 35.98 -15.64
CA GLY A 704 -21.51 37.18 -16.13
C GLY A 704 -21.22 38.26 -15.08
N ALA A 705 -21.60 38.06 -13.80
CA ALA A 705 -21.25 38.95 -12.70
C ALA A 705 -20.08 38.38 -11.89
N LEU A 706 -19.13 39.22 -11.48
CA LEU A 706 -18.06 38.85 -10.54
C LEU A 706 -18.66 38.66 -9.14
N ILE A 707 -18.56 37.46 -8.58
CA ILE A 707 -19.10 37.12 -7.25
C ILE A 707 -18.01 36.95 -6.19
N ALA A 708 -16.77 36.68 -6.60
CA ALA A 708 -15.62 36.65 -5.70
C ALA A 708 -14.31 36.94 -6.46
N ASP A 709 -13.36 37.57 -5.78
CA ASP A 709 -12.01 37.81 -6.28
C ASP A 709 -11.04 37.85 -5.09
N GLY A 710 -9.95 37.09 -5.17
CA GLY A 710 -8.95 36.95 -4.11
C GLY A 710 -8.69 35.50 -3.72
N ILE A 711 -7.93 35.33 -2.63
CA ILE A 711 -7.60 34.01 -2.07
C ILE A 711 -8.83 33.51 -1.29
N PRO A 712 -9.38 32.32 -1.60
CA PRO A 712 -10.43 31.72 -0.80
C PRO A 712 -10.02 31.62 0.68
N PRO A 713 -10.82 32.14 1.63
CA PRO A 713 -10.46 32.08 3.04
C PRO A 713 -10.53 30.65 3.58
N SER A 714 -9.57 30.31 4.43
CA SER A 714 -9.41 28.98 4.99
C SER A 714 -8.89 29.06 6.42
N ASP A 715 -9.52 28.32 7.32
CA ASP A 715 -9.04 28.08 8.68
C ASP A 715 -8.13 26.83 8.74
N THR A 716 -7.91 26.17 7.61
CA THR A 716 -7.13 24.95 7.49
C THR A 716 -5.68 25.30 7.11
N GLN A 717 -4.72 24.93 7.97
CA GLN A 717 -3.30 25.21 7.72
C GLN A 717 -2.76 24.49 6.48
N ARG A 718 -3.22 23.25 6.23
CA ARG A 718 -3.00 22.50 4.99
C ARG A 718 -4.11 21.47 4.80
N GLY A 719 -4.78 21.47 3.65
CA GLY A 719 -5.86 20.53 3.36
C GLY A 719 -7.00 21.16 2.54
N PHE A 720 -7.97 20.33 2.19
CA PHE A 720 -9.17 20.77 1.48
C PHE A 720 -10.08 21.61 2.37
N HIS A 721 -10.63 22.68 1.81
CA HIS A 721 -11.65 23.48 2.44
C HIS A 721 -12.70 23.90 1.40
N THR A 722 -13.96 23.95 1.82
CA THR A 722 -15.09 24.36 0.97
C THR A 722 -15.45 25.80 1.26
N HIS A 723 -15.60 26.61 0.21
CA HIS A 723 -16.12 27.96 0.33
C HIS A 723 -17.50 28.08 -0.36
N ARG A 724 -18.38 28.87 0.25
CA ARG A 724 -19.76 29.08 -0.19
C ARG A 724 -19.97 30.52 -0.62
N TYR A 725 -20.42 30.70 -1.86
CA TYR A 725 -20.69 32.00 -2.45
C TYR A 725 -22.20 32.16 -2.67
N PRO A 726 -22.84 33.16 -2.04
CA PRO A 726 -24.27 33.41 -2.26
C PRO A 726 -24.57 33.71 -3.73
N LEU A 727 -25.65 33.12 -4.23
CA LEU A 727 -26.25 33.41 -5.53
C LEU A 727 -27.65 34.02 -5.27
N PRO A 728 -27.76 35.36 -5.22
CA PRO A 728 -29.03 36.02 -4.95
C PRO A 728 -30.10 35.68 -5.99
N ALA A 729 -31.37 35.66 -5.58
CA ALA A 729 -32.49 35.39 -6.47
C ALA A 729 -32.54 36.37 -7.65
N GLU A 730 -32.08 37.62 -7.46
CA GLU A 730 -31.98 38.64 -8.52
C GLU A 730 -30.90 38.30 -9.56
N LEU A 731 -29.79 37.69 -9.14
CA LEU A 731 -28.73 37.24 -10.05
C LEU A 731 -29.22 36.08 -10.92
N ILE A 732 -29.99 35.17 -10.34
CA ILE A 732 -30.54 33.98 -11.03
C ILE A 732 -31.70 34.37 -11.95
N GLY A 733 -32.65 35.16 -11.46
CA GLY A 733 -33.84 35.55 -12.20
C GLY A 733 -34.68 34.36 -12.66
N ASP A 734 -35.12 34.36 -13.92
CA ASP A 734 -35.94 33.29 -14.51
C ASP A 734 -35.11 32.11 -15.05
N ARG A 735 -33.80 32.09 -14.83
CA ARG A 735 -32.90 31.08 -15.39
C ARG A 735 -32.95 29.78 -14.59
N ASP A 736 -32.87 28.66 -15.30
CA ASP A 736 -32.75 27.31 -14.75
C ASP A 736 -31.30 26.79 -14.75
N SER A 737 -30.36 27.61 -15.24
CA SER A 737 -28.91 27.35 -15.26
C SER A 737 -28.10 28.65 -15.23
N LEU A 738 -26.87 28.57 -14.73
CA LEU A 738 -25.90 29.66 -14.68
C LEU A 738 -24.54 29.18 -15.16
N ASP A 739 -23.89 30.01 -15.98
CA ASP A 739 -22.49 29.83 -16.34
C ASP A 739 -21.60 30.31 -15.18
N ILE A 740 -20.76 29.41 -14.67
CA ILE A 740 -19.77 29.66 -13.64
C ILE A 740 -18.38 29.64 -14.27
N ARG A 741 -17.59 30.68 -14.05
CA ARG A 741 -16.23 30.80 -14.58
C ARG A 741 -15.23 31.07 -13.48
N PHE A 742 -14.13 30.34 -13.50
CA PHE A 742 -12.95 30.50 -12.65
C PHE A 742 -11.79 31.06 -13.48
N ARG A 743 -11.26 32.22 -13.10
CA ARG A 743 -10.11 32.87 -13.76
C ARG A 743 -8.89 32.88 -12.86
N VAL A 744 -7.75 32.51 -13.44
CA VAL A 744 -6.45 32.48 -12.75
C VAL A 744 -5.57 33.61 -13.28
N THR A 745 -5.24 34.56 -12.42
CA THR A 745 -4.55 35.81 -12.81
C THR A 745 -3.06 35.85 -12.45
N GLU A 746 -2.60 34.94 -11.60
CA GLU A 746 -1.21 34.95 -11.10
C GLU A 746 -0.50 33.61 -11.28
N GLN A 747 -0.82 32.63 -10.45
CA GLN A 747 -0.17 31.32 -10.42
C GLN A 747 -1.23 30.22 -10.48
N GLU A 748 -0.85 29.08 -11.04
CA GLU A 748 -1.74 27.95 -11.30
C GLU A 748 -2.60 27.56 -10.08
N THR A 749 -3.92 27.63 -10.22
CA THR A 749 -4.86 27.20 -9.18
C THR A 749 -6.12 26.65 -9.83
N GLY A 750 -7.00 26.07 -9.02
CA GLY A 750 -8.18 25.39 -9.50
C GLY A 750 -9.15 25.03 -8.40
N VAL A 751 -10.18 24.31 -8.80
CA VAL A 751 -11.18 23.74 -7.90
C VAL A 751 -11.02 22.22 -7.86
N PHE A 752 -11.36 21.65 -6.71
CA PHE A 752 -11.12 20.25 -6.39
C PHE A 752 -12.44 19.52 -6.13
N ASP A 753 -12.37 18.19 -6.18
CA ASP A 753 -13.43 17.26 -5.80
C ASP A 753 -14.77 17.59 -6.45
N ILE A 754 -15.70 18.19 -5.70
CA ILE A 754 -17.05 18.49 -6.19
C ILE A 754 -17.34 19.98 -6.13
N LEU A 755 -17.85 20.51 -7.25
CA LEU A 755 -18.45 21.83 -7.39
C LEU A 755 -19.98 21.69 -7.34
N ARG A 756 -20.69 22.52 -6.56
CA ARG A 756 -22.16 22.38 -6.40
C ARG A 756 -22.89 23.71 -6.46
N THR A 757 -24.11 23.67 -6.99
CA THR A 757 -25.17 24.64 -6.65
C THR A 757 -26.10 23.98 -5.64
N MET A 758 -26.53 24.74 -4.63
CA MET A 758 -27.34 24.19 -3.54
C MET A 758 -28.30 25.22 -2.97
N THR A 759 -29.38 24.77 -2.33
CA THR A 759 -30.28 25.64 -1.58
C THR A 759 -29.64 26.05 -0.24
N PRO A 760 -30.02 27.21 0.34
CA PRO A 760 -29.68 27.55 1.71
C PRO A 760 -30.18 26.46 2.69
N TYR A 761 -29.49 26.31 3.81
CA TYR A 761 -29.88 25.35 4.84
C TYR A 761 -31.08 25.83 5.66
N ASP A 762 -31.89 24.87 6.13
CA ASP A 762 -33.08 25.16 6.95
C ASP A 762 -32.69 25.67 8.36
N GLY A 763 -33.37 26.71 8.80
CA GLY A 763 -33.13 27.39 10.07
C GLY A 763 -34.08 27.01 11.22
N ASP A 764 -34.86 25.92 11.13
CA ASP A 764 -35.74 25.48 12.22
C ASP A 764 -35.02 24.53 13.19
N PRO A 765 -34.66 24.98 14.42
CA PRO A 765 -33.96 24.18 15.42
C PRO A 765 -34.91 23.32 16.28
N SER A 766 -36.11 22.99 15.80
CA SER A 766 -37.07 22.23 16.59
C SER A 766 -36.70 20.75 16.69
N LEU A 767 -37.13 20.07 17.77
CA LEU A 767 -37.09 18.61 17.84
C LEU A 767 -38.30 18.03 17.12
N ARG A 768 -38.11 16.95 16.36
CA ARG A 768 -39.19 16.10 15.87
C ARG A 768 -39.69 15.15 16.95
N LEU A 769 -38.77 14.66 17.77
CA LEU A 769 -39.01 13.60 18.74
C LEU A 769 -38.26 13.89 20.03
N LEU A 770 -38.92 13.65 21.17
CA LEU A 770 -38.32 13.51 22.48
C LEU A 770 -39.08 12.43 23.25
N GLU A 771 -38.44 11.29 23.46
CA GLU A 771 -39.03 10.12 24.12
C GLU A 771 -38.13 9.58 25.21
N PHE A 772 -38.72 8.98 26.24
CA PHE A 772 -38.03 8.32 27.34
C PHE A 772 -38.45 6.85 27.41
N GLY A 773 -37.50 5.96 27.72
CA GLY A 773 -37.76 4.53 27.86
C GLY A 773 -38.49 4.17 29.16
N GLU A 774 -38.42 5.04 30.17
CA GLU A 774 -39.06 4.87 31.48
C GLU A 774 -39.55 6.23 32.00
N GLY A 775 -40.60 6.20 32.83
CA GLY A 775 -41.22 7.38 33.41
C GLY A 775 -42.38 7.95 32.60
N THR A 776 -43.02 8.98 33.15
CA THR A 776 -44.13 9.70 32.49
C THR A 776 -43.81 11.19 32.45
N LEU A 777 -43.90 11.79 31.27
CA LEU A 777 -43.81 13.23 31.12
C LEU A 777 -45.08 13.90 31.65
N ASP A 778 -44.93 15.05 32.29
CA ASP A 778 -46.03 15.89 32.78
C ASP A 778 -47.02 16.27 31.67
N ASP A 779 -46.52 16.45 30.45
CA ASP A 779 -47.31 16.66 29.25
C ASP A 779 -46.71 15.91 28.04
N PRO A 780 -47.51 15.54 27.03
CA PRO A 780 -47.00 14.99 25.78
C PRO A 780 -46.02 15.94 25.09
N PHE A 781 -45.05 15.37 24.36
CA PHE A 781 -44.05 16.17 23.66
C PHE A 781 -44.67 17.00 22.51
N GLU A 782 -44.44 18.31 22.53
CA GLU A 782 -44.76 19.24 21.46
C GLU A 782 -43.52 20.09 21.09
N PRO A 783 -43.17 20.25 19.79
CA PRO A 783 -41.97 20.98 19.39
C PRO A 783 -41.91 22.44 19.86
N SER A 784 -43.06 23.08 20.10
CA SER A 784 -43.16 24.46 20.58
C SER A 784 -42.79 24.60 22.07
N ARG A 785 -42.96 23.55 22.87
CA ARG A 785 -42.72 23.55 24.32
C ARG A 785 -41.30 23.11 24.63
N THR A 786 -40.62 23.89 25.46
CA THR A 786 -39.19 23.74 25.76
C THR A 786 -38.90 23.29 27.19
N ARG A 787 -39.93 23.07 28.02
CA ARG A 787 -39.76 22.65 29.42
C ARG A 787 -40.71 21.52 29.78
N TYR A 788 -40.16 20.45 30.37
CA TYR A 788 -40.89 19.26 30.76
C TYR A 788 -40.44 18.75 32.14
N VAL A 789 -41.31 18.00 32.80
CA VAL A 789 -40.98 17.22 34.00
C VAL A 789 -41.21 15.75 33.71
N LEU A 790 -40.18 14.92 33.84
CA LEU A 790 -40.29 13.46 33.75
C LEU A 790 -40.32 12.88 35.16
N THR A 791 -41.33 12.09 35.50
CA THR A 791 -41.40 11.38 36.78
C THR A 791 -41.07 9.90 36.60
N VAL A 792 -40.12 9.39 37.38
CA VAL A 792 -39.63 7.99 37.39
C VAL A 792 -39.73 7.41 38.81
N SER A 793 -39.57 6.09 38.98
CA SER A 793 -39.65 5.49 40.31
C SER A 793 -38.42 5.81 41.18
N ALA A 794 -38.59 5.76 42.51
CA ALA A 794 -37.53 6.01 43.47
C ALA A 794 -36.27 5.14 43.28
N ASP A 795 -36.43 3.93 42.74
CA ASP A 795 -35.37 2.95 42.48
C ASP A 795 -34.75 3.06 41.08
N THR A 796 -35.26 3.92 40.19
CA THR A 796 -34.65 4.13 38.87
C THR A 796 -33.27 4.78 39.01
N GLU A 797 -32.21 4.07 38.64
CA GLU A 797 -30.83 4.59 38.66
C GLU A 797 -30.46 5.30 37.34
N GLN A 798 -31.10 4.92 36.24
CA GLN A 798 -30.83 5.45 34.90
C GLN A 798 -32.10 5.48 34.06
N VAL A 799 -32.18 6.42 33.12
CA VAL A 799 -33.22 6.43 32.08
C VAL A 799 -32.57 6.38 30.71
N THR A 800 -33.30 5.85 29.75
CA THR A 800 -32.94 6.01 28.34
C THR A 800 -33.79 7.07 27.68
N PHE A 801 -33.22 7.84 26.75
CA PHE A 801 -33.96 8.84 25.97
C PHE A 801 -33.55 8.84 24.50
N SER A 802 -34.46 9.29 23.64
CA SER A 802 -34.25 9.52 22.22
C SER A 802 -34.68 10.94 21.88
N ALA A 803 -33.80 11.74 21.28
CA ALA A 803 -34.07 13.10 20.87
C ALA A 803 -33.59 13.29 19.43
N SER A 804 -34.53 13.54 18.49
CA SER A 804 -34.18 13.74 17.08
C SER A 804 -34.57 15.13 16.58
N PRO A 805 -33.70 15.81 15.82
CA PRO A 805 -34.00 17.12 15.25
C PRO A 805 -35.13 17.03 14.22
N LEU A 806 -35.80 18.17 13.97
CA LEU A 806 -36.85 18.28 12.96
C LEU A 806 -36.31 17.94 11.57
N ARG A 807 -35.14 18.49 11.25
CA ARG A 807 -34.38 18.20 10.03
C ARG A 807 -33.29 17.18 10.34
N LYS A 808 -33.15 16.17 9.46
CA LYS A 808 -32.19 15.07 9.58
C LYS A 808 -30.77 15.54 9.89
N ASN A 809 -30.35 16.67 9.33
CA ASN A 809 -28.98 17.18 9.47
C ASN A 809 -28.82 18.28 10.53
N GLY A 810 -29.87 18.54 11.32
CA GLY A 810 -29.74 19.32 12.55
C GLY A 810 -28.85 18.59 13.56
N LEU A 811 -28.41 19.32 14.59
CA LEU A 811 -27.52 18.81 15.63
C LEU A 811 -28.26 18.80 16.96
N VAL A 812 -28.04 17.78 17.79
CA VAL A 812 -28.59 17.72 19.15
C VAL A 812 -27.44 17.59 20.14
N HIS A 813 -27.29 18.57 21.02
CA HIS A 813 -26.35 18.51 22.13
C HIS A 813 -27.09 18.17 23.41
N ALA A 814 -26.77 17.04 24.04
CA ALA A 814 -27.28 16.68 25.36
C ALA A 814 -26.25 17.04 26.42
N ASN A 815 -26.61 17.92 27.35
CA ASN A 815 -25.73 18.43 28.41
C ASN A 815 -24.36 18.94 27.90
N GLY A 816 -24.35 19.53 26.70
CA GLY A 816 -23.14 20.06 26.05
C GLY A 816 -22.40 19.07 25.15
N VAL A 817 -22.80 17.81 25.08
CA VAL A 817 -22.19 16.79 24.21
C VAL A 817 -23.03 16.63 22.94
N LEU A 818 -22.43 16.79 21.75
CA LEU A 818 -23.08 16.46 20.48
C LEU A 818 -23.34 14.95 20.40
N ILE A 819 -24.59 14.56 20.22
CA ILE A 819 -25.03 13.15 20.27
C ILE A 819 -25.32 12.63 18.87
N GLU A 820 -25.16 11.31 18.67
CA GLU A 820 -25.71 10.63 17.51
C GLU A 820 -27.23 10.47 17.71
N ASP A 821 -28.00 11.37 17.10
CA ASP A 821 -29.46 11.50 17.30
C ASP A 821 -30.29 10.34 16.74
N THR A 822 -29.66 9.43 16.00
CA THR A 822 -30.29 8.17 15.57
C THR A 822 -30.25 7.07 16.62
N LEU A 823 -29.42 7.23 17.67
CA LEU A 823 -29.25 6.26 18.74
C LEU A 823 -29.96 6.69 20.02
N ARG A 824 -30.43 5.70 20.77
CA ARG A 824 -30.96 5.91 22.13
C ARG A 824 -29.80 6.13 23.10
N ARG A 825 -29.97 7.06 24.03
CA ARG A 825 -28.94 7.51 24.99
C ARG A 825 -29.32 7.08 26.39
N GLU A 826 -28.33 6.71 27.18
CA GLU A 826 -28.48 6.48 28.62
C GLU A 826 -28.14 7.75 29.40
N LEU A 827 -28.88 8.00 30.48
CA LEU A 827 -28.68 9.11 31.38
C LEU A 827 -28.78 8.58 32.82
N ALA A 828 -27.65 8.61 33.53
CA ALA A 828 -27.62 8.31 34.95
C ALA A 828 -28.37 9.39 35.75
N LEU A 829 -29.14 8.96 36.75
CA LEU A 829 -29.96 9.83 37.58
C LEU A 829 -29.33 10.06 38.95
N ALA A 830 -29.30 11.32 39.37
CA ALA A 830 -29.00 11.70 40.76
C ALA A 830 -30.13 11.33 41.72
N ASP A 831 -29.85 11.32 43.03
CA ASP A 831 -30.74 10.81 44.08
C ASP A 831 -32.12 11.49 44.16
N GLN A 832 -32.22 12.77 43.78
CA GLN A 832 -33.47 13.54 43.90
C GLN A 832 -33.96 14.09 42.55
N GLU A 833 -33.09 14.79 41.83
CA GLU A 833 -33.43 15.48 40.60
C GLU A 833 -32.25 15.45 39.63
N THR A 834 -32.53 15.17 38.36
CA THR A 834 -31.56 15.25 37.27
C THR A 834 -32.08 16.20 36.20
N LEU A 835 -31.21 17.08 35.69
CA LEU A 835 -31.56 18.01 34.62
C LEU A 835 -30.94 17.56 33.29
N LEU A 836 -31.79 17.32 32.30
CA LEU A 836 -31.36 17.09 30.91
C LEU A 836 -31.58 18.36 30.11
N ARG A 837 -30.49 18.94 29.58
CA ARG A 837 -30.52 20.07 28.64
C ARG A 837 -30.23 19.57 27.25
N LEU A 838 -31.14 19.82 26.31
CA LEU A 838 -30.98 19.50 24.90
C LEU A 838 -30.88 20.81 24.11
N ASN A 839 -29.68 21.16 23.66
CA ASN A 839 -29.47 22.30 22.76
C ASN A 839 -29.47 21.80 21.31
N VAL A 840 -30.50 22.17 20.56
CA VAL A 840 -30.72 21.71 19.20
C VAL A 840 -30.33 22.83 18.25
N LEU A 841 -29.46 22.54 17.30
CA LEU A 841 -29.14 23.45 16.21
C LEU A 841 -29.87 23.00 14.94
N ALA A 842 -30.36 23.97 14.18
CA ALA A 842 -30.97 23.74 12.87
C ALA A 842 -29.93 23.22 11.86
N GLU A 843 -30.35 22.96 10.62
CA GLU A 843 -29.47 22.44 9.57
C GLU A 843 -28.37 23.43 9.16
N ASP A 844 -28.59 24.73 9.37
CA ASP A 844 -27.57 25.78 9.24
C ASP A 844 -26.39 25.62 10.22
N HIS A 845 -26.59 24.89 11.32
CA HIS A 845 -25.66 24.74 12.47
C HIS A 845 -25.34 26.07 13.18
N GLU A 846 -26.22 27.06 13.05
CA GLU A 846 -26.11 28.39 13.67
C GLU A 846 -27.33 28.71 14.53
N THR A 847 -28.53 28.50 13.99
CA THR A 847 -29.78 28.77 14.70
C THR A 847 -30.02 27.68 15.74
N ALA A 848 -30.30 28.05 16.99
CA ALA A 848 -30.38 27.12 18.11
C ALA A 848 -31.65 27.28 18.97
N LYS A 849 -32.07 26.19 19.62
CA LYS A 849 -33.19 26.14 20.57
C LYS A 849 -32.92 25.14 21.68
N GLU A 850 -33.15 25.55 22.93
CA GLU A 850 -32.92 24.72 24.12
C GLU A 850 -34.23 24.08 24.61
N TYR A 851 -34.20 22.78 24.90
CA TYR A 851 -35.23 22.04 25.63
C TYR A 851 -34.66 21.57 26.97
N ILE A 852 -35.44 21.69 28.04
CA ILE A 852 -35.04 21.35 29.41
C ILE A 852 -36.02 20.33 29.96
N VAL A 853 -35.53 19.15 30.34
CA VAL A 853 -36.31 18.12 31.02
C VAL A 853 -35.80 17.96 32.44
N ARG A 854 -36.70 18.21 33.40
CA ARG A 854 -36.44 17.99 34.82
C ARG A 854 -36.91 16.59 35.20
N ILE A 855 -36.00 15.71 35.54
CA ILE A 855 -36.30 14.32 35.88
C ILE A 855 -36.34 14.18 37.40
N VAL A 856 -37.47 13.76 37.95
CA VAL A 856 -37.71 13.63 39.39
C VAL A 856 -38.08 12.20 39.75
N LYS A 857 -37.49 11.70 40.84
CA LYS A 857 -37.84 10.40 41.42
C LYS A 857 -39.05 10.53 42.35
N SER A 858 -40.06 9.68 42.18
CA SER A 858 -41.31 9.67 42.98
C SER A 858 -41.41 8.50 43.94
#